data_AF-A0A5P9NFS4-F1
#
_entry.id   AF-A0A5P9NFS4-F1
#
_cell.length_a   1.000
_cell.length_b   1.000
_cell.length_c   1.000
_cell.angle_alpha   90.00
_cell.angle_beta   90.00
_cell.angle_gamma   90.00
#
_symmetry.space_group_name_H-M   'P 1'
#
loop_
_entity.id
_entity.type
_entity.pdbx_description
1 polymer ?
#
loop_
_entity_poly.entity_id
_entity_poly.type
_entity_poly.pdbx_seq_one_letter_code
_entity_poly.pdbx_strand_id
1 'polypeptide(L)'
;MNRKLSLLIALAAANTATTALAGGYTFAETYGVDIVTYPSGYPGDVDANGVLTVKVCQDPDSAVAPNLWENSLKNTIATFNQLKSTVGNSQRPGPNVQLGEVDFESVALHELGHCVGLAHVNAASESGLAGNNQNYTKAQVGTNTILDYAPGPDGVIGSADDVRGDDINMNWFLTGSNNPFILPSGPIDATTYTRDVANLPAGDNFVANADRDVGFLYDTPNTETIMQQGTFSGEAQRALASDDVATLMFAMTGYDRTTGTADDYSLQLEYSTAADGCDINVSFDNSQTGFAVCASSAWLTSSTARLASANVYFNSGFNWFFNESSPCTDYISLEQDEWQMISMGCTTGISHGRTVADIMSPYMTGTYGTDWAVFTRDMDESDPSNDAYRRMEEDGDIGDDGTLDDVLENGRSYWVKTVNPGESFTVVGEYPASPDIDLYAAPAGRWNMIGHTLRHNVSWSDVQVIDGTDVKYTDTVDHSTEMAQQFWVYDPSEPSNYVTYSDAIPGLEPDTPSDLDLKPNQGFWVKVYKAGMKLRIPDIVSSASPESAPAEVIATRTSAARVAKSSFEEAPAAAINDGRPTVDQMGDDGSWFVRIRAEANGKITRGSILGRMEGSLNRKDDRDLEQPAPFSASSFAVIFPHPEWGGDEWGFVSDYRRLKESPKGKWNFSVYTTADIGEMTLHFEGPPEILDKLRLKRPEQKGSVAKRGANYTFTPEPGFNEFVLKVRK
;
A
#
# COMPACT_ATOMS: atom_id res chain seq x y z
N MET A 1 -38.31 8.53 56.58
CA MET A 1 -38.00 7.97 55.25
C MET A 1 -36.91 8.82 54.61
N ASN A 2 -36.01 8.18 53.86
CA ASN A 2 -34.91 8.73 53.05
C ASN A 2 -33.52 8.72 53.74
N ARG A 3 -32.83 7.59 53.52
CA ARG A 3 -31.42 7.34 53.79
C ARG A 3 -30.55 8.10 52.78
N LYS A 4 -29.43 8.64 53.26
CA LYS A 4 -28.39 9.26 52.45
C LYS A 4 -27.44 8.21 51.87
N LEU A 5 -27.11 8.51 50.61
CA LEU A 5 -26.24 7.86 49.64
C LEU A 5 -24.85 7.50 50.18
N SER A 6 -24.43 6.25 50.01
CA SER A 6 -23.04 5.81 50.13
C SER A 6 -22.40 5.86 48.74
N LEU A 7 -21.31 6.61 48.62
CA LEU A 7 -20.48 6.71 47.42
C LEU A 7 -19.54 5.50 47.39
N LEU A 8 -19.79 4.55 46.47
CA LEU A 8 -18.87 3.47 46.14
C LEU A 8 -18.02 3.94 44.96
N ILE A 9 -16.72 4.10 45.19
CA ILE A 9 -15.71 4.26 44.14
C ILE A 9 -15.46 2.84 43.60
N ALA A 10 -16.04 2.54 42.44
CA ALA A 10 -15.65 1.38 41.66
C ALA A 10 -14.38 1.75 40.88
N LEU A 11 -13.25 1.17 41.31
CA LEU A 11 -12.00 1.21 40.56
C LEU A 11 -12.18 0.27 39.36
N ALA A 12 -12.51 0.82 38.20
CA ALA A 12 -12.46 0.09 36.94
C ALA A 12 -10.98 -0.13 36.60
N ALA A 13 -10.45 -1.31 36.92
CA ALA A 13 -9.23 -1.79 36.30
C ALA A 13 -9.57 -2.10 34.84
N ALA A 14 -9.15 -1.22 33.93
CA ALA A 14 -9.07 -1.56 32.53
C ALA A 14 -8.00 -2.65 32.39
N ASN A 15 -8.43 -3.92 32.39
CA ASN A 15 -7.62 -5.00 31.84
C ASN A 15 -7.61 -4.77 30.33
N THR A 16 -6.51 -4.25 29.82
CA THR A 16 -6.17 -4.38 28.41
C THR A 16 -6.07 -5.87 28.13
N ALA A 17 -6.98 -6.40 27.31
CA ALA A 17 -6.92 -7.78 26.86
C ALA A 17 -5.58 -8.02 26.14
N THR A 18 -4.83 -9.02 26.58
CA THR A 18 -3.67 -9.56 25.87
C THR A 18 -4.11 -10.72 25.00
N THR A 19 -3.38 -10.96 23.93
CA THR A 19 -3.79 -11.57 22.65
C THR A 19 -3.11 -12.93 22.44
N ALA A 20 -3.64 -13.88 21.64
CA ALA A 20 -3.07 -15.24 21.59
C ALA A 20 -2.75 -15.75 20.19
N LEU A 21 -2.32 -17.00 20.15
CA LEU A 21 -1.79 -17.76 19.03
C LEU A 21 -2.03 -19.23 19.37
N ALA A 22 -2.05 -20.16 18.43
CA ALA A 22 -2.28 -21.58 18.65
C ALA A 22 -1.91 -22.44 17.42
N GLY A 23 -0.68 -22.97 17.33
CA GLY A 23 -0.31 -23.82 16.18
C GLY A 23 0.53 -25.06 16.49
N GLY A 24 0.55 -26.00 15.54
CA GLY A 24 1.07 -27.35 15.73
C GLY A 24 2.28 -27.71 14.85
N TYR A 25 2.92 -28.83 15.16
CA TYR A 25 4.06 -29.36 14.40
C TYR A 25 3.78 -30.75 13.82
N THR A 26 4.28 -31.01 12.61
CA THR A 26 4.28 -32.35 12.02
C THR A 26 4.97 -33.35 12.96
N PHE A 27 4.64 -34.63 12.87
CA PHE A 27 5.17 -35.70 13.74
C PHE A 27 4.75 -35.66 15.21
N ALA A 28 4.26 -34.53 15.74
CA ALA A 28 3.81 -34.43 17.14
C ALA A 28 2.66 -35.41 17.46
N GLU A 29 1.72 -35.61 16.53
CA GLU A 29 0.59 -36.54 16.72
C GLU A 29 1.06 -37.98 16.92
N THR A 30 2.15 -38.38 16.26
CA THR A 30 2.62 -39.78 16.29
C THR A 30 3.62 -40.02 17.43
N TYR A 31 4.47 -39.03 17.73
CA TYR A 31 5.67 -39.26 18.54
C TYR A 31 5.66 -38.50 19.88
N GLY A 32 4.67 -37.64 20.11
CA GLY A 32 4.49 -36.93 21.36
C GLY A 32 4.15 -35.47 21.11
N VAL A 33 3.14 -35.00 21.83
CA VAL A 33 2.59 -33.64 21.67
C VAL A 33 3.60 -32.53 21.95
N ASP A 34 4.70 -32.82 22.67
CA ASP A 34 5.79 -31.89 22.95
C ASP A 34 6.79 -31.71 21.81
N ILE A 35 6.70 -32.50 20.74
CA ILE A 35 7.68 -32.43 19.65
C ILE A 35 7.50 -31.13 18.85
N VAL A 36 8.63 -30.47 18.63
CA VAL A 36 8.78 -29.39 17.66
C VAL A 36 9.52 -29.94 16.44
N THR A 37 9.02 -29.64 15.25
CA THR A 37 9.64 -30.08 14.00
C THR A 37 10.43 -28.95 13.36
N TYR A 38 11.68 -29.26 13.01
CA TYR A 38 12.62 -28.33 12.42
C TYR A 38 12.89 -28.69 10.96
N PRO A 39 13.11 -27.69 10.08
CA PRO A 39 13.45 -27.93 8.68
C PRO A 39 14.70 -28.78 8.49
N SER A 40 14.89 -29.29 7.26
CA SER A 40 16.13 -29.99 6.92
C SER A 40 17.34 -29.09 7.10
N GLY A 41 18.49 -29.70 7.39
CA GLY A 41 19.74 -28.96 7.57
C GLY A 41 19.96 -28.35 8.95
N TYR A 42 18.93 -28.12 9.77
CA TYR A 42 19.10 -27.55 11.12
C TYR A 42 19.85 -28.53 12.05
N PRO A 43 21.09 -28.26 12.49
CA PRO A 43 21.87 -29.23 13.24
C PRO A 43 21.75 -29.05 14.76
N GLY A 44 20.93 -28.10 15.22
CA GLY A 44 20.81 -27.69 16.62
C GLY A 44 21.71 -26.52 17.02
N ASP A 45 22.52 -26.00 16.10
CA ASP A 45 23.29 -24.76 16.19
C ASP A 45 23.39 -24.19 14.76
N VAL A 46 23.25 -22.89 14.55
CA VAL A 46 23.47 -22.28 13.22
C VAL A 46 24.80 -21.54 13.16
N ASP A 47 25.19 -21.09 11.96
CA ASP A 47 26.42 -20.30 11.83
C ASP A 47 26.32 -18.97 12.58
N ALA A 48 27.40 -18.19 12.61
CA ALA A 48 27.44 -16.93 13.34
C ALA A 48 26.39 -15.89 12.87
N ASN A 49 25.73 -16.10 11.73
CA ASN A 49 24.69 -15.20 11.21
C ASN A 49 23.28 -15.65 11.59
N GLY A 50 23.11 -16.86 12.12
CA GLY A 50 21.82 -17.34 12.57
C GLY A 50 20.82 -17.64 11.45
N VAL A 51 21.27 -17.94 10.23
CA VAL A 51 20.38 -18.17 9.07
C VAL A 51 20.41 -19.63 8.64
N LEU A 52 19.23 -20.26 8.57
CA LEU A 52 19.02 -21.58 8.01
C LEU A 52 18.44 -21.45 6.59
N THR A 53 19.27 -21.70 5.58
CA THR A 53 18.81 -21.72 4.19
C THR A 53 18.28 -23.10 3.80
N VAL A 54 17.05 -23.14 3.28
CA VAL A 54 16.38 -24.35 2.77
C VAL A 54 16.09 -24.18 1.29
N LYS A 55 16.65 -25.04 0.45
CA LYS A 55 16.49 -24.97 -1.01
C LYS A 55 15.20 -25.63 -1.47
N VAL A 56 14.33 -24.84 -2.08
CA VAL A 56 13.08 -25.27 -2.68
C VAL A 56 13.29 -25.39 -4.19
N CYS A 57 13.28 -26.63 -4.68
CA CYS A 57 13.56 -26.94 -6.07
C CYS A 57 12.30 -27.26 -6.85
N GLN A 58 12.21 -26.66 -8.03
CA GLN A 58 11.22 -27.04 -9.02
C GLN A 58 11.71 -28.23 -9.84
N ASP A 59 10.95 -29.32 -9.84
CA ASP A 59 11.27 -30.53 -10.59
C ASP A 59 11.12 -30.29 -12.11
N PRO A 60 12.20 -30.42 -12.91
CA PRO A 60 12.14 -30.22 -14.36
C PRO A 60 11.30 -31.28 -15.08
N ASP A 61 11.06 -32.45 -14.46
CA ASP A 61 10.29 -33.56 -15.02
C ASP A 61 8.80 -33.54 -14.58
N SER A 62 8.37 -32.46 -13.91
CA SER A 62 6.98 -32.23 -13.49
C SER A 62 5.97 -32.40 -14.65
N ALA A 63 4.83 -33.04 -14.38
CA ALA A 63 3.80 -33.29 -15.39
C ALA A 63 3.18 -32.00 -15.97
N VAL A 64 3.18 -30.91 -15.19
CA VAL A 64 2.83 -29.57 -15.64
C VAL A 64 4.10 -28.78 -15.89
N ALA A 65 4.18 -28.13 -17.06
CA ALA A 65 5.34 -27.38 -17.51
C ALA A 65 5.81 -26.37 -16.43
N PRO A 66 7.07 -26.49 -15.93
CA PRO A 66 7.61 -25.67 -14.85
C PRO A 66 7.38 -24.16 -14.98
N ASN A 67 7.53 -23.62 -16.19
CA ASN A 67 7.41 -22.19 -16.47
C ASN A 67 6.00 -21.62 -16.23
N LEU A 68 4.96 -22.46 -16.13
CA LEU A 68 3.59 -22.01 -15.87
C LEU A 68 3.36 -21.65 -14.40
N TRP A 69 4.10 -22.25 -13.47
CA TRP A 69 3.86 -22.15 -12.03
C TRP A 69 5.10 -21.73 -11.23
N GLU A 70 6.21 -21.46 -11.93
CA GLU A 70 7.46 -20.96 -11.36
C GLU A 70 7.26 -19.68 -10.55
N ASN A 71 6.52 -18.69 -11.09
CA ASN A 71 6.27 -17.44 -10.39
C ASN A 71 5.47 -17.67 -9.10
N SER A 72 4.38 -18.45 -9.15
CA SER A 72 3.61 -18.78 -7.95
C SER A 72 4.46 -19.45 -6.87
N LEU A 73 5.37 -20.38 -7.24
CA LEU A 73 6.28 -20.98 -6.27
C LEU A 73 7.26 -19.95 -5.66
N LYS A 74 7.82 -19.06 -6.48
CA LYS A 74 8.68 -17.97 -5.99
C LYS A 74 7.92 -17.03 -5.05
N ASN A 75 6.65 -16.75 -5.33
CA ASN A 75 5.79 -15.95 -4.48
C ASN A 75 5.58 -16.63 -3.13
N THR A 76 5.26 -17.93 -3.13
CA THR A 76 5.12 -18.72 -1.89
C THR A 76 6.38 -18.68 -1.03
N ILE A 77 7.56 -18.84 -1.65
CA ILE A 77 8.87 -18.73 -1.00
C ILE A 77 9.06 -17.32 -0.39
N ALA A 78 8.73 -16.28 -1.15
CA ALA A 78 8.82 -14.90 -0.67
C ALA A 78 7.88 -14.64 0.52
N THR A 79 6.67 -15.19 0.52
CA THR A 79 5.73 -15.08 1.64
C THR A 79 6.30 -15.68 2.93
N PHE A 80 6.89 -16.88 2.88
CA PHE A 80 7.56 -17.46 4.05
C PHE A 80 8.78 -16.64 4.50
N ASN A 81 9.57 -16.13 3.56
CA ASN A 81 10.74 -15.31 3.88
C ASN A 81 10.40 -13.96 4.50
N GLN A 82 9.25 -13.38 4.16
CA GLN A 82 8.76 -12.15 4.81
C GLN A 82 8.32 -12.38 6.25
N LEU A 83 7.84 -13.61 6.55
CA LEU A 83 7.39 -14.03 7.88
C LEU A 83 6.44 -13.01 8.53
N LYS A 84 5.51 -12.50 7.73
CA LYS A 84 4.63 -11.40 8.13
C LYS A 84 3.20 -11.90 8.29
N SER A 85 2.62 -11.61 9.45
CA SER A 85 1.22 -11.91 9.74
C SER A 85 0.29 -10.94 9.02
N THR A 86 -0.86 -11.45 8.61
CA THR A 86 -1.87 -10.74 7.83
C THR A 86 -3.27 -11.08 8.30
N VAL A 87 -4.19 -10.14 8.13
CA VAL A 87 -5.64 -10.31 8.33
C VAL A 87 -6.35 -10.21 6.98
N GLY A 88 -7.53 -10.80 6.87
CA GLY A 88 -8.29 -10.85 5.62
C GLY A 88 -7.59 -11.67 4.53
N ASN A 89 -6.73 -12.61 4.91
CA ASN A 89 -5.90 -13.39 4.00
C ASN A 89 -6.64 -14.50 3.26
N SER A 90 -7.93 -14.74 3.52
CA SER A 90 -8.75 -15.76 2.84
C SER A 90 -9.91 -15.12 2.08
N GLN A 91 -9.84 -15.12 0.75
CA GLN A 91 -10.83 -14.44 -0.10
C GLN A 91 -11.54 -15.44 -1.02
N ARG A 92 -12.89 -15.40 -1.06
CA ARG A 92 -13.71 -16.25 -1.93
C ARG A 92 -14.97 -15.52 -2.44
N PRO A 93 -15.12 -15.29 -3.76
CA PRO A 93 -14.14 -15.58 -4.79
C PRO A 93 -12.86 -14.76 -4.58
N GLY A 94 -11.71 -15.42 -4.65
CA GLY A 94 -10.40 -14.80 -4.61
C GLY A 94 -10.21 -13.94 -5.87
N PRO A 95 -9.48 -12.82 -5.79
CA PRO A 95 -9.27 -12.01 -6.98
C PRO A 95 -8.52 -12.78 -8.05
N ASN A 96 -9.06 -12.72 -9.28
CA ASN A 96 -8.57 -13.44 -10.45
C ASN A 96 -8.67 -14.97 -10.38
N VAL A 97 -9.18 -15.57 -9.29
CA VAL A 97 -9.43 -17.01 -9.17
C VAL A 97 -10.92 -17.28 -9.39
N GLN A 98 -11.26 -17.88 -10.53
CA GLN A 98 -12.66 -18.14 -10.89
C GLN A 98 -13.27 -19.24 -10.03
N LEU A 99 -14.60 -19.18 -9.84
CA LEU A 99 -15.34 -20.30 -9.27
C LEU A 99 -15.16 -21.54 -10.17
N GLY A 100 -14.51 -22.58 -9.65
CA GLY A 100 -14.13 -23.78 -10.40
C GLY A 100 -12.60 -23.94 -10.60
N GLU A 101 -11.81 -22.91 -10.30
CA GLU A 101 -10.35 -22.98 -10.23
C GLU A 101 -9.89 -23.28 -8.80
N VAL A 102 -8.65 -23.76 -8.66
CA VAL A 102 -7.95 -23.91 -7.38
C VAL A 102 -6.67 -23.10 -7.47
N ASP A 103 -6.46 -22.20 -6.51
CA ASP A 103 -5.25 -21.38 -6.49
C ASP A 103 -4.03 -22.22 -6.11
N PHE A 104 -3.10 -22.38 -7.06
CA PHE A 104 -1.88 -23.15 -6.83
C PHE A 104 -1.02 -22.54 -5.74
N GLU A 105 -0.90 -21.21 -5.70
CA GLU A 105 -0.04 -20.51 -4.73
C GLU A 105 -0.50 -20.74 -3.28
N SER A 106 -1.82 -20.70 -3.04
CA SER A 106 -2.40 -21.02 -1.73
C SER A 106 -2.10 -22.45 -1.28
N VAL A 107 -2.32 -23.43 -2.17
CA VAL A 107 -2.05 -24.83 -1.84
C VAL A 107 -0.55 -25.07 -1.68
N ALA A 108 0.29 -24.44 -2.51
CA ALA A 108 1.73 -24.53 -2.36
C ALA A 108 2.22 -23.92 -1.05
N LEU A 109 1.62 -22.81 -0.58
CA LEU A 109 1.92 -22.20 0.71
C LEU A 109 1.61 -23.15 1.86
N HIS A 110 0.46 -23.81 1.81
CA HIS A 110 0.07 -24.86 2.77
C HIS A 110 1.07 -26.02 2.80
N GLU A 111 1.37 -26.62 1.64
CA GLU A 111 2.25 -27.78 1.59
C GLU A 111 3.70 -27.43 1.93
N LEU A 112 4.18 -26.24 1.57
CA LEU A 112 5.48 -25.76 2.02
C LEU A 112 5.51 -25.58 3.54
N GLY A 113 4.42 -25.15 4.17
CA GLY A 113 4.26 -25.09 5.62
C GLY A 113 4.54 -26.45 6.29
N HIS A 114 3.96 -27.53 5.78
CA HIS A 114 4.28 -28.89 6.21
C HIS A 114 5.75 -29.25 6.01
N CYS A 115 6.30 -28.88 4.85
CA CYS A 115 7.69 -29.17 4.47
C CYS A 115 8.73 -28.32 5.21
N VAL A 116 8.31 -27.33 6.01
CA VAL A 116 9.15 -26.61 6.98
C VAL A 116 8.82 -26.96 8.44
N GLY A 117 7.84 -27.84 8.68
CA GLY A 117 7.59 -28.47 9.96
C GLY A 117 6.22 -28.22 10.59
N LEU A 118 5.38 -27.35 10.03
CA LEU A 118 4.06 -27.00 10.59
C LEU A 118 3.04 -28.13 10.38
N ALA A 119 2.09 -28.29 11.30
CA ALA A 119 0.95 -29.23 11.15
C ALA A 119 -0.38 -28.48 11.05
N HIS A 120 -1.43 -29.21 10.70
CA HIS A 120 -2.79 -28.68 10.77
C HIS A 120 -3.15 -28.23 12.18
N VAL A 121 -3.79 -27.07 12.27
CA VAL A 121 -4.28 -26.53 13.55
C VAL A 121 -5.65 -27.09 13.92
N ASN A 122 -6.40 -27.56 12.93
CA ASN A 122 -7.63 -28.32 13.09
C ASN A 122 -7.37 -29.83 13.02
N ALA A 123 -8.34 -30.61 13.49
CA ALA A 123 -8.25 -32.07 13.55
C ALA A 123 -8.03 -32.68 12.17
N ALA A 124 -8.58 -32.04 11.13
CA ALA A 124 -8.40 -32.41 9.74
C ALA A 124 -8.85 -33.86 9.43
N SER A 125 -8.72 -34.27 8.17
CA SER A 125 -9.06 -35.61 7.71
C SER A 125 -8.11 -36.68 8.25
N GLU A 126 -6.88 -36.30 8.58
CA GLU A 126 -5.84 -37.22 9.07
C GLU A 126 -6.14 -37.77 10.47
N SER A 127 -6.92 -37.05 11.30
CA SER A 127 -7.43 -37.58 12.57
C SER A 127 -8.61 -38.55 12.41
N GLY A 128 -8.91 -38.99 11.17
CA GLY A 128 -9.95 -39.98 10.87
C GLY A 128 -11.38 -39.44 10.96
N LEU A 129 -11.53 -38.12 10.93
CA LEU A 129 -12.82 -37.42 11.02
C LEU A 129 -13.35 -37.05 9.65
N ALA A 130 -14.65 -36.75 9.61
CA ALA A 130 -15.36 -36.33 8.41
C ALA A 130 -16.31 -35.17 8.71
N GLY A 131 -16.59 -34.35 7.70
CA GLY A 131 -17.47 -33.19 7.81
C GLY A 131 -16.92 -32.17 8.82
N ASN A 132 -17.83 -31.45 9.47
CA ASN A 132 -17.47 -30.33 10.37
C ASN A 132 -16.60 -30.75 11.56
N ASN A 133 -16.57 -32.03 11.93
CA ASN A 133 -15.69 -32.49 13.00
C ASN A 133 -14.20 -32.31 12.67
N GLN A 134 -13.84 -32.15 11.39
CA GLN A 134 -12.48 -31.85 10.98
C GLN A 134 -12.03 -30.46 11.45
N ASN A 135 -12.93 -29.54 11.77
CA ASN A 135 -12.61 -28.16 12.14
C ASN A 135 -12.32 -27.97 13.63
N TYR A 136 -12.55 -28.96 14.49
CA TYR A 136 -12.16 -28.87 15.90
C TYR A 136 -10.64 -28.68 16.03
N THR A 137 -10.18 -27.95 17.04
CA THR A 137 -8.74 -27.79 17.32
C THR A 137 -8.03 -29.14 17.40
N LYS A 138 -6.88 -29.28 16.73
CA LYS A 138 -6.10 -30.52 16.69
C LYS A 138 -5.75 -30.98 18.12
N ALA A 139 -5.98 -32.25 18.41
CA ALA A 139 -5.67 -32.86 19.70
C ALA A 139 -5.35 -34.36 19.57
N GLN A 140 -4.70 -34.91 20.60
CA GLN A 140 -4.63 -36.37 20.79
C GLN A 140 -5.74 -36.86 21.70
N VAL A 141 -6.09 -38.14 21.56
CA VAL A 141 -7.02 -38.82 22.48
C VAL A 141 -6.53 -38.76 23.92
N GLY A 142 -7.46 -38.54 24.84
CA GLY A 142 -7.20 -38.58 26.27
C GLY A 142 -7.07 -39.98 26.86
N THR A 143 -7.23 -40.04 28.18
CA THR A 143 -7.33 -41.28 28.95
C THR A 143 -8.50 -42.16 28.50
N ASN A 144 -9.58 -41.55 28.00
CA ASN A 144 -10.76 -42.25 27.50
C ASN A 144 -10.55 -42.91 26.11
N THR A 145 -9.42 -42.66 25.43
CA THR A 145 -9.04 -43.19 24.11
C THR A 145 -9.96 -42.80 22.95
N ILE A 146 -10.82 -41.82 23.13
CA ILE A 146 -11.67 -41.23 22.10
C ILE A 146 -11.39 -39.73 22.04
N LEU A 147 -11.66 -39.11 20.89
CA LEU A 147 -11.62 -37.65 20.79
C LEU A 147 -13.01 -37.11 21.12
N ASP A 148 -13.06 -36.08 21.94
CA ASP A 148 -14.28 -35.42 22.38
C ASP A 148 -14.63 -34.22 21.47
N TYR A 149 -15.84 -34.23 20.91
CA TYR A 149 -16.33 -33.23 19.96
C TYR A 149 -17.67 -32.68 20.39
N ALA A 150 -17.66 -31.57 21.11
CA ALA A 150 -18.87 -30.84 21.45
C ALA A 150 -18.58 -29.34 21.33
N PRO A 151 -19.32 -28.62 20.47
CA PRO A 151 -19.16 -27.18 20.40
C PRO A 151 -19.59 -26.56 21.73
N GLY A 152 -18.94 -25.48 22.13
CA GLY A 152 -19.31 -24.77 23.33
C GLY A 152 -20.57 -23.91 23.16
N PRO A 153 -20.89 -23.08 24.17
CA PRO A 153 -22.00 -22.13 24.14
C PRO A 153 -22.11 -21.23 22.90
N ASP A 154 -21.00 -20.81 22.27
CA ASP A 154 -21.02 -19.97 21.07
C ASP A 154 -21.44 -20.73 19.80
N GLY A 155 -21.36 -22.07 19.82
CA GLY A 155 -21.72 -22.95 18.71
C GLY A 155 -20.72 -22.96 17.56
N VAL A 156 -19.56 -22.32 17.70
CA VAL A 156 -18.49 -22.23 16.69
C VAL A 156 -17.46 -23.32 16.99
N ILE A 157 -17.21 -24.19 16.00
CA ILE A 157 -16.27 -25.31 16.17
C ILE A 157 -14.84 -24.77 16.07
N GLY A 158 -13.96 -25.22 16.96
CA GLY A 158 -12.57 -24.75 17.06
C GLY A 158 -12.42 -23.48 17.90
N SER A 159 -13.49 -23.00 18.54
CA SER A 159 -13.46 -21.81 19.40
C SER A 159 -12.95 -22.13 20.82
N ALA A 160 -12.74 -21.07 21.61
CA ALA A 160 -12.20 -21.17 22.96
C ALA A 160 -13.10 -21.93 23.95
N ASP A 161 -14.41 -22.00 23.71
CA ASP A 161 -15.37 -22.59 24.64
C ASP A 161 -15.73 -24.06 24.33
N ASP A 162 -15.10 -24.64 23.30
CA ASP A 162 -15.24 -26.03 22.90
C ASP A 162 -15.02 -27.01 24.07
N VAL A 163 -15.93 -27.98 24.19
CA VAL A 163 -15.87 -29.00 25.25
C VAL A 163 -15.13 -30.23 24.72
N ARG A 164 -13.85 -30.31 25.09
CA ARG A 164 -12.89 -31.31 24.60
C ARG A 164 -12.53 -32.39 25.61
N GLY A 165 -13.27 -32.48 26.71
CA GLY A 165 -13.16 -33.57 27.68
C GLY A 165 -11.74 -33.75 28.23
N ASP A 166 -11.14 -34.90 27.97
CA ASP A 166 -9.75 -35.22 28.33
C ASP A 166 -8.78 -35.26 27.14
N ASP A 167 -9.18 -34.70 25.99
CA ASP A 167 -8.31 -34.50 24.83
C ASP A 167 -7.03 -33.74 25.22
N ILE A 168 -5.91 -34.15 24.63
CA ILE A 168 -4.61 -33.54 24.87
C ILE A 168 -4.31 -32.55 23.76
N ASN A 169 -4.27 -31.26 24.12
CA ASN A 169 -3.97 -30.18 23.19
C ASN A 169 -2.60 -30.35 22.50
N MET A 170 -2.58 -30.08 21.19
CA MET A 170 -1.39 -30.12 20.35
C MET A 170 -0.88 -28.74 19.94
N ASN A 171 -1.67 -27.68 20.10
CA ASN A 171 -1.34 -26.35 19.60
C ASN A 171 -0.62 -25.51 20.67
N TRP A 172 0.48 -24.87 20.30
CA TRP A 172 1.22 -23.93 21.14
C TRP A 172 0.54 -22.57 21.13
N PHE A 173 0.13 -22.10 22.30
CA PHE A 173 -0.59 -20.85 22.46
C PHE A 173 0.05 -19.87 23.43
N LEU A 174 -0.22 -18.58 23.26
CA LEU A 174 0.28 -17.54 24.17
C LEU A 174 -0.38 -17.67 25.55
N THR A 175 0.44 -17.82 26.58
CA THR A 175 0.00 -17.89 27.98
C THR A 175 -0.86 -16.68 28.35
N GLY A 176 -2.04 -16.93 28.92
CA GLY A 176 -2.96 -15.89 29.36
C GLY A 176 -3.79 -15.25 28.24
N SER A 177 -3.77 -15.83 27.03
CA SER A 177 -4.69 -15.48 25.95
C SER A 177 -5.08 -16.72 25.13
N ASN A 178 -6.19 -16.65 24.39
CA ASN A 178 -6.60 -17.72 23.45
C ASN A 178 -7.16 -17.24 22.09
N ASN A 179 -6.88 -16.01 21.65
CA ASN A 179 -7.25 -15.49 20.33
C ASN A 179 -6.14 -15.75 19.30
N PRO A 180 -6.19 -16.70 18.36
CA PRO A 180 -5.06 -17.06 17.50
C PRO A 180 -4.74 -16.11 16.33
N PHE A 181 -5.43 -14.98 16.23
CA PHE A 181 -5.31 -14.03 15.11
C PHE A 181 -4.33 -12.89 15.35
N ILE A 182 -3.58 -12.89 16.46
CA ILE A 182 -2.75 -11.74 16.85
C ILE A 182 -1.31 -12.13 17.17
N LEU A 183 -0.35 -11.50 16.48
CA LEU A 183 1.07 -11.66 16.75
C LEU A 183 1.54 -10.72 17.88
N PRO A 184 2.09 -11.22 19.02
CA PRO A 184 2.52 -10.39 20.14
C PRO A 184 3.81 -9.64 19.82
N SER A 185 4.01 -8.51 20.50
CA SER A 185 5.25 -7.73 20.42
C SER A 185 6.40 -8.25 21.29
N GLY A 186 6.13 -9.25 22.14
CA GLY A 186 7.10 -9.90 23.02
C GLY A 186 7.82 -11.09 22.36
N PRO A 187 8.71 -11.79 23.10
CA PRO A 187 9.34 -13.00 22.60
C PRO A 187 8.29 -14.10 22.33
N ILE A 188 8.54 -14.91 21.30
CA ILE A 188 7.72 -16.05 20.91
C ILE A 188 8.51 -17.32 21.25
N ASP A 189 8.44 -17.75 22.50
CA ASP A 189 9.26 -18.84 23.03
C ASP A 189 8.56 -19.56 24.20
N ALA A 190 9.20 -20.55 24.82
CA ALA A 190 8.59 -21.35 25.89
C ALA A 190 8.34 -20.59 27.20
N THR A 191 8.77 -19.33 27.32
CA THR A 191 8.42 -18.47 28.47
C THR A 191 7.08 -17.78 28.30
N THR A 192 6.65 -17.60 27.05
CA THR A 192 5.40 -16.92 26.69
C THR A 192 4.38 -17.89 26.07
N TYR A 193 4.82 -19.00 25.46
CA TYR A 193 3.95 -19.98 24.80
C TYR A 193 3.96 -21.32 25.53
N THR A 194 2.80 -21.96 25.51
CA THR A 194 2.57 -23.25 26.17
C THR A 194 1.51 -24.04 25.42
N ARG A 195 1.42 -25.34 25.70
CA ARG A 195 0.30 -26.18 25.27
C ARG A 195 -0.60 -26.58 26.42
N ASP A 196 -0.19 -26.28 27.64
CA ASP A 196 -0.92 -26.67 28.84
C ASP A 196 -2.18 -25.80 28.96
N VAL A 197 -3.33 -26.42 28.72
CA VAL A 197 -4.66 -25.80 28.79
C VAL A 197 -4.96 -25.16 30.14
N ALA A 198 -4.24 -25.50 31.20
CA ALA A 198 -4.34 -24.81 32.48
C ALA A 198 -3.89 -23.33 32.43
N ASN A 199 -3.16 -22.94 31.39
CA ASN A 199 -2.71 -21.56 31.15
C ASN A 199 -3.66 -20.74 30.27
N LEU A 200 -4.81 -21.31 29.89
CA LEU A 200 -5.85 -20.60 29.17
C LEU A 200 -6.49 -19.49 30.05
N PRO A 201 -7.02 -18.43 29.44
CA PRO A 201 -7.84 -17.45 30.13
C PRO A 201 -9.01 -18.08 30.90
N ALA A 202 -9.41 -17.44 31.99
CA ALA A 202 -10.57 -17.89 32.75
C ALA A 202 -11.85 -17.77 31.91
N GLY A 203 -12.49 -18.91 31.65
CA GLY A 203 -13.69 -19.00 30.80
C GLY A 203 -13.49 -19.87 29.57
N ASP A 204 -12.24 -20.05 29.16
CA ASP A 204 -11.89 -20.85 28.00
C ASP A 204 -11.73 -22.32 28.42
N ASN A 205 -12.31 -23.22 27.63
CA ASN A 205 -12.32 -24.66 27.88
C ASN A 205 -11.21 -25.39 27.10
N PHE A 206 -10.84 -24.86 25.94
CA PHE A 206 -9.81 -25.44 25.09
C PHE A 206 -9.13 -24.37 24.24
N VAL A 207 -8.02 -24.74 23.59
CA VAL A 207 -7.29 -23.84 22.71
C VAL A 207 -8.10 -23.58 21.44
N ALA A 208 -8.28 -22.32 21.06
CA ALA A 208 -8.93 -21.96 19.81
C ALA A 208 -7.98 -22.15 18.63
N ASN A 209 -8.48 -22.55 17.46
CA ASN A 209 -7.69 -22.59 16.22
C ASN A 209 -8.00 -21.39 15.32
N ALA A 210 -7.07 -21.06 14.41
CA ALA A 210 -7.22 -19.94 13.49
C ALA A 210 -8.05 -20.29 12.25
N ASP A 211 -9.24 -20.87 12.46
CA ASP A 211 -10.26 -21.12 11.43
C ASP A 211 -11.04 -19.83 11.12
N ARG A 212 -11.49 -19.66 9.87
CA ARG A 212 -12.22 -18.45 9.44
C ARG A 212 -13.50 -18.16 10.23
N ASP A 213 -14.23 -19.19 10.66
CA ASP A 213 -15.47 -19.02 11.44
C ASP A 213 -15.13 -18.55 12.86
N VAL A 214 -14.00 -19.01 13.41
CA VAL A 214 -13.44 -18.52 14.67
C VAL A 214 -12.95 -17.08 14.53
N GLY A 215 -12.40 -16.69 13.38
CA GLY A 215 -11.97 -15.31 13.08
C GLY A 215 -13.07 -14.26 13.27
N PHE A 216 -14.33 -14.60 12.97
CA PHE A 216 -15.48 -13.72 13.23
C PHE A 216 -15.70 -13.42 14.72
N LEU A 217 -15.34 -14.34 15.62
CA LEU A 217 -15.46 -14.11 17.08
C LEU A 217 -14.41 -13.15 17.61
N TYR A 218 -13.34 -12.91 16.83
CA TYR A 218 -12.19 -12.09 17.20
C TYR A 218 -12.05 -10.84 16.31
N ASP A 219 -13.13 -10.40 15.66
CA ASP A 219 -13.18 -9.21 14.81
C ASP A 219 -12.11 -9.22 13.69
N THR A 220 -11.79 -10.42 13.18
CA THR A 220 -10.81 -10.63 12.09
C THR A 220 -11.44 -11.49 10.98
N PRO A 221 -12.58 -11.07 10.41
CA PRO A 221 -13.28 -11.84 9.39
C PRO A 221 -12.37 -12.13 8.19
N ASN A 222 -12.64 -13.24 7.49
CA ASN A 222 -11.86 -13.66 6.32
C ASN A 222 -10.36 -13.90 6.61
N THR A 223 -10.02 -14.16 7.87
CA THR A 223 -8.66 -14.53 8.28
C THR A 223 -8.61 -16.01 8.65
N GLU A 224 -7.65 -16.74 8.09
CA GLU A 224 -7.48 -18.17 8.38
C GLU A 224 -5.99 -18.51 8.27
N THR A 225 -5.48 -19.32 9.21
CA THR A 225 -4.09 -19.81 9.13
C THR A 225 -3.92 -20.69 7.90
N ILE A 226 -2.79 -20.57 7.18
CA ILE A 226 -2.59 -21.38 5.97
C ILE A 226 -2.58 -22.87 6.32
N MET A 227 -2.22 -23.21 7.56
CA MET A 227 -2.27 -24.58 8.05
C MET A 227 -3.67 -25.08 8.41
N GLN A 228 -4.74 -24.31 8.22
CA GLN A 228 -6.09 -24.84 8.33
C GLN A 228 -6.37 -25.75 7.14
N GLN A 229 -6.74 -27.01 7.39
CA GLN A 229 -7.07 -27.90 6.28
C GLN A 229 -8.42 -27.51 5.67
N GLY A 230 -8.46 -27.25 4.36
CA GLY A 230 -9.73 -27.16 3.63
C GLY A 230 -9.83 -26.17 2.48
N THR A 231 -8.79 -25.97 1.66
CA THR A 231 -8.83 -25.01 0.53
C THR A 231 -10.05 -25.22 -0.38
N PHE A 232 -10.75 -24.13 -0.67
CA PHE A 232 -11.93 -24.17 -1.53
C PHE A 232 -11.64 -23.78 -2.98
N SER A 233 -12.45 -24.28 -3.91
CA SER A 233 -12.40 -23.77 -5.28
C SER A 233 -12.88 -22.31 -5.35
N GLY A 234 -12.15 -21.50 -6.10
CA GLY A 234 -12.32 -20.06 -6.22
C GLY A 234 -11.75 -19.28 -5.04
N GLU A 235 -10.99 -19.90 -4.14
CA GLU A 235 -10.37 -19.21 -3.01
C GLU A 235 -8.93 -18.79 -3.31
N ALA A 236 -8.53 -17.65 -2.76
CA ALA A 236 -7.13 -17.23 -2.66
C ALA A 236 -6.76 -17.01 -1.17
N GLN A 237 -5.70 -17.67 -0.73
CA GLN A 237 -5.09 -17.62 0.59
C GLN A 237 -3.56 -17.63 0.50
N ARG A 238 -3.00 -16.49 0.08
CA ARG A 238 -1.58 -16.36 -0.33
C ARG A 238 -0.69 -15.68 0.71
N ALA A 239 -1.18 -15.49 1.93
CA ALA A 239 -0.43 -14.87 3.02
C ALA A 239 -0.60 -15.63 4.34
N LEU A 240 0.37 -15.46 5.24
CA LEU A 240 0.39 -16.12 6.54
C LEU A 240 -0.50 -15.37 7.54
N ALA A 241 -1.25 -16.10 8.36
CA ALA A 241 -1.91 -15.53 9.52
C ALA A 241 -0.95 -15.44 10.71
N SER A 242 -1.40 -14.81 11.80
CA SER A 242 -0.61 -14.66 13.02
C SER A 242 -0.14 -16.01 13.57
N ASP A 243 -0.99 -17.02 13.47
CA ASP A 243 -0.70 -18.35 13.99
C ASP A 243 0.43 -19.09 13.24
N ASP A 244 0.42 -19.02 11.90
CA ASP A 244 1.49 -19.56 11.06
C ASP A 244 2.84 -18.97 11.44
N VAL A 245 2.88 -17.64 11.53
CA VAL A 245 4.09 -16.86 11.83
C VAL A 245 4.60 -17.20 13.23
N ALA A 246 3.71 -17.19 14.21
CA ALA A 246 4.07 -17.48 15.59
C ALA A 246 4.62 -18.89 15.79
N THR A 247 3.95 -19.89 15.21
CA THR A 247 4.37 -21.28 15.34
C THR A 247 5.73 -21.46 14.69
N LEU A 248 5.95 -20.88 13.52
CA LEU A 248 7.26 -20.93 12.87
C LEU A 248 8.34 -20.19 13.68
N MET A 249 8.02 -19.01 14.23
CA MET A 249 8.93 -18.24 15.10
C MET A 249 9.27 -18.98 16.40
N PHE A 250 8.32 -19.74 16.97
CA PHE A 250 8.60 -20.57 18.13
C PHE A 250 9.62 -21.68 17.79
N ALA A 251 9.49 -22.36 16.64
CA ALA A 251 10.50 -23.32 16.20
C ALA A 251 11.86 -22.66 15.94
N MET A 252 11.87 -21.41 15.46
CA MET A 252 13.09 -20.63 15.24
C MET A 252 13.87 -20.32 16.53
N THR A 253 13.30 -20.50 17.72
CA THR A 253 14.02 -20.42 19.01
C THR A 253 14.84 -21.66 19.37
N GLY A 254 15.02 -22.56 18.40
CA GLY A 254 15.88 -23.72 18.52
C GLY A 254 15.37 -24.82 19.45
N TYR A 255 16.28 -25.70 19.87
CA TYR A 255 15.99 -26.88 20.69
C TYR A 255 15.69 -26.52 22.15
N ASP A 256 16.27 -25.44 22.67
CA ASP A 256 16.01 -24.97 24.03
C ASP A 256 14.72 -24.14 24.16
N ARG A 257 14.15 -23.74 23.01
CA ARG A 257 12.87 -23.02 22.88
C ARG A 257 12.89 -21.68 23.61
N THR A 258 14.03 -21.01 23.66
CA THR A 258 14.24 -19.76 24.38
C THR A 258 14.86 -18.75 23.44
N THR A 259 14.24 -17.58 23.29
CA THR A 259 14.79 -16.55 22.40
C THR A 259 16.11 -15.98 22.95
N GLY A 260 17.05 -15.68 22.07
CA GLY A 260 18.33 -15.05 22.34
C GLY A 260 19.46 -16.02 22.69
N THR A 261 19.33 -17.29 22.32
CA THR A 261 20.30 -18.35 22.63
C THR A 261 21.13 -18.72 21.39
N ALA A 262 22.00 -19.71 21.51
CA ALA A 262 22.98 -20.03 20.45
C ALA A 262 22.39 -20.87 19.32
N ASP A 263 21.26 -21.52 19.57
CA ASP A 263 20.57 -22.42 18.66
C ASP A 263 19.39 -21.74 17.92
N ASP A 264 19.10 -20.48 18.24
CA ASP A 264 18.19 -19.63 17.47
C ASP A 264 18.57 -19.54 16.00
N TYR A 265 17.59 -19.57 15.11
CA TYR A 265 17.80 -19.36 13.68
C TYR A 265 16.66 -18.57 13.03
N SER A 266 16.95 -17.99 11.87
CA SER A 266 15.97 -17.44 10.94
C SER A 266 15.88 -18.37 9.74
N LEU A 267 14.66 -18.66 9.29
CA LEU A 267 14.44 -19.49 8.10
C LEU A 267 14.55 -18.61 6.85
N GLN A 268 15.32 -19.09 5.86
CA GLN A 268 15.36 -18.51 4.52
C GLN A 268 15.14 -19.61 3.48
N LEU A 269 14.05 -19.52 2.75
CA LEU A 269 13.78 -20.38 1.60
C LEU A 269 14.45 -19.80 0.35
N GLU A 270 15.14 -20.65 -0.41
CA GLU A 270 15.83 -20.27 -1.66
C GLU A 270 15.23 -21.05 -2.83
N TYR A 271 14.71 -20.34 -3.84
CA TYR A 271 14.24 -20.96 -5.08
C TYR A 271 15.41 -21.49 -5.91
N SER A 272 15.27 -22.70 -6.46
CA SER A 272 16.25 -23.32 -7.34
C SER A 272 15.59 -24.12 -8.47
N THR A 273 16.26 -24.17 -9.62
CA THR A 273 15.93 -25.08 -10.74
C THR A 273 16.88 -26.28 -10.82
N ALA A 274 17.82 -26.39 -9.86
CA ALA A 274 18.76 -27.50 -9.84
C ALA A 274 18.05 -28.82 -9.53
N ALA A 275 18.43 -29.89 -10.21
CA ALA A 275 17.94 -31.24 -9.94
C ALA A 275 18.62 -31.89 -8.70
N ASP A 276 19.77 -31.36 -8.28
CA ASP A 276 20.58 -31.89 -7.17
C ASP A 276 20.70 -30.86 -6.03
N GLY A 277 20.83 -31.35 -4.79
CA GLY A 277 21.08 -30.51 -3.61
C GLY A 277 19.84 -29.76 -3.11
N CYS A 278 18.66 -30.29 -3.39
CA CYS A 278 17.38 -29.77 -2.96
C CYS A 278 17.01 -30.28 -1.57
N ASP A 279 16.52 -29.38 -0.74
CA ASP A 279 15.95 -29.71 0.57
C ASP A 279 14.48 -30.09 0.44
N ILE A 280 13.76 -29.35 -0.39
CA ILE A 280 12.35 -29.57 -0.73
C ILE A 280 12.22 -29.66 -2.25
N ASN A 281 11.78 -30.79 -2.79
CA ASN A 281 11.45 -30.90 -4.21
C ASN A 281 9.96 -30.64 -4.43
N VAL A 282 9.60 -29.90 -5.46
CA VAL A 282 8.23 -29.53 -5.80
C VAL A 282 7.90 -30.03 -7.20
N SER A 283 6.85 -30.85 -7.36
CA SER A 283 6.51 -31.48 -8.64
C SER A 283 5.01 -31.75 -8.80
N PHE A 284 4.52 -31.74 -10.04
CA PHE A 284 3.21 -32.34 -10.37
C PHE A 284 3.38 -33.83 -10.66
N ASP A 285 3.01 -34.67 -9.70
CA ASP A 285 3.04 -36.14 -9.82
C ASP A 285 1.75 -36.77 -9.26
N ASN A 286 0.84 -37.11 -10.17
CA ASN A 286 -0.45 -37.72 -9.83
C ASN A 286 -0.32 -39.12 -9.19
N SER A 287 0.84 -39.76 -9.26
CA SER A 287 1.08 -41.06 -8.61
C SER A 287 1.36 -40.94 -7.12
N GLN A 288 1.78 -39.74 -6.66
CA GLN A 288 2.13 -39.48 -5.27
C GLN A 288 0.97 -38.89 -4.46
N THR A 289 0.00 -38.23 -5.11
CA THR A 289 -1.10 -37.56 -4.40
C THR A 289 -2.44 -37.59 -5.14
N GLY A 290 -3.53 -37.59 -4.35
CA GLY A 290 -4.88 -37.38 -4.84
C GLY A 290 -5.23 -35.92 -5.11
N PHE A 291 -4.54 -34.97 -4.45
CA PHE A 291 -4.75 -33.52 -4.62
C PHE A 291 -3.43 -32.76 -4.48
N ALA A 292 -2.95 -32.56 -3.26
CA ALA A 292 -1.63 -32.03 -2.92
C ALA A 292 -1.14 -32.70 -1.64
N VAL A 293 0.18 -32.80 -1.45
CA VAL A 293 0.78 -33.32 -0.20
C VAL A 293 2.26 -32.93 -0.08
N CYS A 294 2.70 -32.57 1.12
CA CYS A 294 4.10 -32.64 1.53
C CYS A 294 4.43 -34.04 2.08
N ALA A 295 5.13 -34.85 1.29
CA ALA A 295 5.68 -36.12 1.73
C ALA A 295 7.04 -35.89 2.42
N SER A 296 7.06 -35.97 3.75
CA SER A 296 8.26 -35.76 4.55
C SER A 296 8.64 -36.98 5.40
N SER A 297 9.91 -37.06 5.77
CA SER A 297 10.42 -38.00 6.76
C SER A 297 11.30 -37.26 7.76
N ALA A 298 11.44 -37.77 8.98
CA ALA A 298 12.18 -37.09 10.04
C ALA A 298 13.11 -38.01 10.83
N TRP A 299 14.20 -37.42 11.34
CA TRP A 299 15.00 -37.96 12.42
C TRP A 299 14.41 -37.50 13.75
N LEU A 300 14.16 -38.44 14.64
CA LEU A 300 13.48 -38.17 15.91
C LEU A 300 14.46 -38.20 17.08
N THR A 301 14.30 -37.27 18.00
CA THR A 301 14.86 -37.31 19.35
C THR A 301 13.72 -37.39 20.37
N SER A 302 14.02 -37.28 21.67
CA SER A 302 13.00 -37.32 22.72
C SER A 302 12.05 -36.11 22.73
N SER A 303 12.44 -34.99 22.12
CA SER A 303 11.69 -33.73 22.19
C SER A 303 11.68 -32.94 20.89
N THR A 304 12.32 -33.44 19.83
CA THR A 304 12.46 -32.75 18.55
C THR A 304 12.36 -33.73 17.39
N ALA A 305 11.87 -33.25 16.26
CA ALA A 305 11.92 -33.93 14.98
C ALA A 305 12.64 -33.03 13.99
N ARG A 306 13.55 -33.59 13.20
CA ARG A 306 14.22 -32.87 12.12
C ARG A 306 13.91 -33.50 10.79
N LEU A 307 13.43 -32.73 9.82
CA LEU A 307 13.16 -33.23 8.48
C LEU A 307 14.43 -33.80 7.86
N ALA A 308 14.34 -35.05 7.40
CA ALA A 308 15.39 -35.78 6.69
C ALA A 308 15.23 -35.65 5.18
N SER A 309 13.99 -35.55 4.71
CA SER A 309 13.60 -35.34 3.32
C SER A 309 12.22 -34.68 3.29
N ALA A 310 11.97 -33.82 2.30
CA ALA A 310 10.68 -33.21 2.07
C ALA A 310 10.42 -33.10 0.56
N ASN A 311 9.21 -33.48 0.13
CA ASN A 311 8.80 -33.35 -1.27
C ASN A 311 7.34 -32.92 -1.32
N VAL A 312 7.04 -31.87 -2.06
CA VAL A 312 5.68 -31.41 -2.33
C VAL A 312 5.23 -31.99 -3.68
N TYR A 313 4.10 -32.68 -3.67
CA TYR A 313 3.47 -33.21 -4.87
C TYR A 313 2.10 -32.59 -5.09
N PHE A 314 1.78 -32.28 -6.35
CA PHE A 314 0.47 -31.83 -6.79
C PHE A 314 -0.12 -32.76 -7.84
N ASN A 315 -1.45 -32.85 -7.88
CA ASN A 315 -2.17 -33.58 -8.90
C ASN A 315 -2.56 -32.64 -10.05
N SER A 316 -2.08 -32.93 -11.25
CA SER A 316 -2.36 -32.18 -12.48
C SER A 316 -3.81 -32.29 -12.99
N GLY A 317 -4.64 -33.13 -12.37
CA GLY A 317 -6.04 -33.35 -12.73
C GLY A 317 -7.02 -32.26 -12.28
N PHE A 318 -6.54 -31.21 -11.59
CA PHE A 318 -7.35 -30.09 -11.13
C PHE A 318 -7.21 -28.88 -12.05
N ASN A 319 -8.20 -28.00 -12.03
CA ASN A 319 -8.18 -26.75 -12.78
C ASN A 319 -7.39 -25.70 -11.99
N TRP A 320 -6.07 -25.73 -12.11
CA TRP A 320 -5.18 -24.85 -11.36
C TRP A 320 -5.18 -23.43 -11.94
N PHE A 321 -5.31 -22.44 -11.05
CA PHE A 321 -4.93 -21.07 -11.33
C PHE A 321 -3.46 -20.88 -10.91
N PHE A 322 -2.66 -20.31 -11.81
CA PHE A 322 -1.26 -19.96 -11.54
C PHE A 322 -1.13 -18.45 -11.50
N ASN A 323 -0.74 -17.92 -10.35
CA ASN A 323 -0.50 -16.50 -10.18
C ASN A 323 0.79 -16.08 -10.86
N GLU A 324 0.70 -15.14 -11.80
CA GLU A 324 1.84 -14.59 -12.53
C GLU A 324 2.39 -13.32 -11.87
N SER A 325 1.60 -12.67 -11.00
CA SER A 325 1.96 -11.44 -10.30
C SER A 325 2.87 -11.73 -9.12
N SER A 326 3.98 -11.00 -8.96
CA SER A 326 4.84 -11.16 -7.78
C SER A 326 4.25 -10.51 -6.51
N PRO A 327 4.66 -10.89 -5.30
CA PRO A 327 4.24 -10.24 -4.07
C PRO A 327 4.83 -8.83 -4.02
N CYS A 328 4.06 -7.93 -3.45
CA CYS A 328 4.40 -6.53 -3.33
C CYS A 328 4.34 -6.13 -1.86
N THR A 329 5.42 -5.50 -1.40
CA THR A 329 5.47 -4.78 -0.12
C THR A 329 5.91 -3.36 -0.38
N ASP A 330 5.16 -2.40 0.14
CA ASP A 330 5.42 -0.98 0.01
C ASP A 330 5.32 -0.28 1.37
N TYR A 331 6.15 0.74 1.58
CA TYR A 331 6.29 1.43 2.86
C TYR A 331 5.95 2.90 2.70
N ILE A 332 4.93 3.36 3.42
CA ILE A 332 4.46 4.73 3.36
C ILE A 332 4.74 5.39 4.72
N SER A 333 5.54 6.45 4.70
CA SER A 333 5.83 7.27 5.89
C SER A 333 4.98 8.52 5.92
N LEU A 334 4.40 8.80 7.08
CA LEU A 334 3.51 9.94 7.30
C LEU A 334 4.21 11.01 8.15
N GLU A 335 4.09 12.26 7.72
CA GLU A 335 4.58 13.41 8.46
C GLU A 335 3.52 13.93 9.44
N GLN A 336 3.96 14.32 10.63
CA GLN A 336 3.05 14.80 11.68
C GLN A 336 2.35 16.09 11.27
N ASP A 337 1.03 16.15 11.47
CA ASP A 337 0.17 17.30 11.18
C ASP A 337 0.12 17.72 9.70
N GLU A 338 0.74 16.94 8.81
CA GLU A 338 0.71 17.15 7.37
C GLU A 338 -0.33 16.25 6.71
N TRP A 339 -1.08 16.82 5.79
CA TRP A 339 -1.86 16.03 4.86
C TRP A 339 -0.92 15.43 3.83
N GLN A 340 -1.18 14.18 3.44
CA GLN A 340 -0.46 13.51 2.37
C GLN A 340 -1.45 12.83 1.45
N MET A 341 -1.22 12.97 0.14
CA MET A 341 -1.97 12.25 -0.88
C MET A 341 -1.16 11.04 -1.29
N ILE A 342 -1.71 9.85 -1.04
CA ILE A 342 -1.02 8.58 -1.24
C ILE A 342 -1.75 7.73 -2.28
N SER A 343 -1.03 6.80 -2.88
CA SER A 343 -1.61 5.67 -3.59
C SER A 343 -1.07 4.35 -3.05
N MET A 344 -1.81 3.28 -3.30
CA MET A 344 -1.35 1.93 -2.97
C MET A 344 -0.38 1.47 -4.07
N GLY A 345 0.90 1.34 -3.73
CA GLY A 345 1.92 0.77 -4.63
C GLY A 345 1.77 -0.74 -4.89
N CYS A 346 0.85 -1.38 -4.17
CA CYS A 346 0.51 -2.78 -4.28
C CYS A 346 -0.99 -2.95 -4.49
N THR A 347 -1.36 -4.00 -5.22
CA THR A 347 -2.74 -4.43 -5.36
C THR A 347 -3.20 -5.12 -4.10
N THR A 348 -4.09 -4.47 -3.35
CA THR A 348 -4.63 -4.99 -2.10
C THR A 348 -5.86 -5.86 -2.38
N GLY A 349 -6.26 -6.68 -1.39
CA GLY A 349 -7.46 -7.52 -1.49
C GLY A 349 -7.27 -8.87 -2.17
N ILE A 350 -6.08 -9.16 -2.71
CA ILE A 350 -5.77 -10.47 -3.34
C ILE A 350 -5.32 -11.48 -2.29
N SER A 351 -4.21 -11.17 -1.64
CA SER A 351 -3.55 -12.01 -0.65
C SER A 351 -3.69 -11.46 0.78
N HIS A 352 -4.24 -10.25 0.90
CA HIS A 352 -4.33 -9.47 2.13
C HIS A 352 -5.68 -8.79 2.19
N GLY A 353 -6.08 -8.39 3.40
CA GLY A 353 -7.17 -7.44 3.58
C GLY A 353 -6.99 -6.17 2.75
N ARG A 354 -8.11 -5.52 2.47
CA ARG A 354 -8.18 -4.32 1.60
C ARG A 354 -8.84 -3.14 2.27
N THR A 355 -9.26 -3.28 3.52
CA THR A 355 -9.91 -2.19 4.24
C THR A 355 -8.88 -1.26 4.87
N VAL A 356 -9.32 -0.08 5.30
CA VAL A 356 -8.49 0.80 6.14
C VAL A 356 -8.05 0.08 7.42
N ALA A 357 -8.95 -0.71 8.02
CA ALA A 357 -8.65 -1.54 9.18
C ALA A 357 -7.52 -2.54 8.91
N ASP A 358 -7.53 -3.21 7.76
CA ASP A 358 -6.52 -4.23 7.44
C ASP A 358 -5.14 -3.63 7.17
N ILE A 359 -5.10 -2.47 6.51
CA ILE A 359 -3.86 -1.93 5.93
C ILE A 359 -3.19 -0.90 6.84
N MET A 360 -3.96 -0.05 7.52
CA MET A 360 -3.42 1.09 8.26
C MET A 360 -3.50 0.89 9.77
N SER A 361 -4.66 0.49 10.30
CA SER A 361 -4.86 0.36 11.76
C SER A 361 -3.81 -0.44 12.53
N PRO A 362 -3.21 -1.53 11.99
CA PRO A 362 -2.18 -2.29 12.72
C PRO A 362 -0.88 -1.50 12.95
N TYR A 363 -0.66 -0.43 12.19
CA TYR A 363 0.58 0.35 12.22
C TYR A 363 0.40 1.75 12.79
N MET A 364 -0.83 2.27 12.82
CA MET A 364 -1.13 3.63 13.25
C MET A 364 -1.42 3.67 14.76
N THR A 365 -0.78 4.58 15.49
CA THR A 365 -1.10 4.77 16.92
C THR A 365 -2.26 5.75 17.12
N GLY A 366 -3.02 5.57 18.20
CA GLY A 366 -4.13 6.44 18.57
C GLY A 366 -5.49 5.98 18.03
N THR A 367 -6.46 6.90 18.07
CA THR A 367 -7.86 6.65 17.69
C THR A 367 -8.12 7.20 16.29
N TYR A 368 -8.65 6.35 15.40
CA TYR A 368 -9.10 6.78 14.08
C TYR A 368 -10.15 7.91 14.17
N GLY A 369 -10.13 8.83 13.22
CA GLY A 369 -10.98 10.01 13.20
C GLY A 369 -10.56 11.13 14.16
N THR A 370 -9.66 10.86 15.11
CA THR A 370 -9.11 11.85 16.06
C THR A 370 -7.63 12.08 15.85
N ASP A 371 -6.83 11.01 15.97
CA ASP A 371 -5.37 11.09 15.89
C ASP A 371 -4.89 10.89 14.45
N TRP A 372 -5.60 10.09 13.68
CA TRP A 372 -5.34 9.90 12.25
C TRP A 372 -6.65 9.61 11.52
N ALA A 373 -6.70 9.89 10.22
CA ALA A 373 -7.87 9.61 9.40
C ALA A 373 -7.53 9.49 7.93
N VAL A 374 -8.33 8.71 7.20
CA VAL A 374 -8.25 8.55 5.75
C VAL A 374 -9.47 9.21 5.11
N PHE A 375 -9.24 9.93 4.02
CA PHE A 375 -10.30 10.56 3.25
C PHE A 375 -10.17 10.17 1.79
N THR A 376 -11.31 10.07 1.15
CA THR A 376 -11.42 9.93 -0.29
C THR A 376 -12.23 11.08 -0.84
N ARG A 377 -12.09 11.40 -2.12
CA ARG A 377 -13.06 12.26 -2.79
C ARG A 377 -14.25 11.40 -3.16
N ASP A 378 -15.45 11.84 -2.81
CA ASP A 378 -16.67 11.14 -3.20
C ASP A 378 -16.71 11.05 -4.73
N MET A 379 -16.95 9.82 -5.19
CA MET A 379 -16.99 9.46 -6.60
C MET A 379 -18.35 8.87 -6.97
N ASP A 380 -19.40 9.13 -6.18
CA ASP A 380 -20.74 8.67 -6.50
C ASP A 380 -21.17 9.15 -7.90
N GLU A 381 -21.48 8.19 -8.77
CA GLU A 381 -22.04 8.43 -10.11
C GLU A 381 -23.46 8.99 -10.03
N SER A 382 -24.17 8.63 -8.96
CA SER A 382 -25.58 8.95 -8.79
C SER A 382 -25.79 10.42 -8.48
N ASP A 383 -24.80 11.05 -7.83
CA ASP A 383 -24.76 12.49 -7.58
C ASP A 383 -23.40 13.10 -7.98
N PRO A 384 -23.18 13.40 -9.28
CA PRO A 384 -21.96 14.04 -9.74
C PRO A 384 -21.81 15.48 -9.22
N SER A 385 -22.82 16.03 -8.52
CA SER A 385 -22.72 17.32 -7.84
C SER A 385 -22.14 17.20 -6.44
N ASN A 386 -22.10 15.99 -5.86
CA ASN A 386 -21.43 15.73 -4.60
C ASN A 386 -19.92 15.60 -4.82
N ASP A 387 -19.27 16.76 -4.90
CA ASP A 387 -17.83 16.90 -5.11
C ASP A 387 -17.11 17.15 -3.77
N ALA A 388 -17.47 16.35 -2.77
CA ALA A 388 -17.00 16.51 -1.40
C ALA A 388 -15.90 15.50 -1.06
N TYR A 389 -15.03 15.89 -0.12
CA TYR A 389 -14.19 14.91 0.56
C TYR A 389 -15.03 14.18 1.61
N ARG A 390 -14.96 12.86 1.57
CA ARG A 390 -15.60 11.96 2.54
C ARG A 390 -14.51 11.34 3.39
N ARG A 391 -14.69 11.37 4.71
CA ARG A 391 -13.86 10.55 5.60
C ARG A 391 -14.29 9.10 5.45
N MET A 392 -13.34 8.18 5.30
CA MET A 392 -13.63 6.75 5.21
C MET A 392 -14.11 6.29 6.59
N GLU A 393 -15.43 6.29 6.79
CA GLU A 393 -16.25 5.73 7.88
C GLU A 393 -17.65 6.39 7.90
N GLU A 394 -17.84 7.48 7.15
CA GLU A 394 -19.00 8.39 7.28
C GLU A 394 -20.30 7.88 6.62
N ASP A 395 -20.26 6.82 5.81
CA ASP A 395 -21.46 6.29 5.11
C ASP A 395 -22.37 5.39 5.98
N GLY A 396 -22.09 5.29 7.27
CA GLY A 396 -22.94 4.53 8.20
C GLY A 396 -22.59 3.05 8.34
N ASP A 397 -21.48 2.63 7.75
CA ASP A 397 -20.84 1.32 7.94
C ASP A 397 -19.47 1.48 8.64
N ILE A 398 -19.43 2.28 9.72
CA ILE A 398 -18.80 1.67 10.90
C ILE A 398 -19.76 0.53 11.18
N GLY A 399 -19.36 -0.72 10.96
CA GLY A 399 -20.23 -1.84 11.28
C GLY A 399 -20.83 -1.61 12.67
N ASP A 400 -21.99 -2.20 12.99
CA ASP A 400 -22.55 -2.08 14.34
C ASP A 400 -21.54 -2.48 15.46
N ASP A 401 -20.41 -3.08 15.08
CA ASP A 401 -19.23 -3.48 15.86
C ASP A 401 -18.10 -2.42 16.02
N GLY A 402 -18.05 -1.34 15.24
CA GLY A 402 -16.96 -0.36 15.35
C GLY A 402 -15.82 -0.49 14.33
N THR A 403 -15.92 -1.38 13.33
CA THR A 403 -14.81 -1.66 12.39
C THR A 403 -14.72 -0.65 11.24
N LEU A 404 -13.50 -0.44 10.72
CA LEU A 404 -13.22 0.42 9.56
C LEU A 404 -13.25 -0.41 8.27
N ASP A 405 -14.44 -0.74 7.81
CA ASP A 405 -14.67 -1.66 6.69
C ASP A 405 -14.53 -1.02 5.30
N ASP A 406 -14.29 0.30 5.23
CA ASP A 406 -14.11 0.98 3.96
C ASP A 406 -12.93 0.39 3.17
N VAL A 407 -13.22 -0.06 1.95
CA VAL A 407 -12.27 -0.69 1.05
C VAL A 407 -11.37 0.34 0.36
N LEU A 408 -10.07 0.09 0.39
CA LEU A 408 -9.08 0.75 -0.46
C LEU A 408 -9.08 0.06 -1.83
N GLU A 409 -9.40 0.85 -2.86
CA GLU A 409 -9.49 0.46 -4.26
C GLU A 409 -8.15 0.66 -4.97
N ASN A 410 -7.76 -0.33 -5.76
CA ASN A 410 -6.54 -0.28 -6.55
C ASN A 410 -6.65 0.80 -7.65
N GLY A 411 -5.62 1.63 -7.78
CA GLY A 411 -5.60 2.75 -8.72
C GLY A 411 -6.28 4.03 -8.22
N ARG A 412 -6.91 4.01 -7.05
CA ARG A 412 -7.41 5.20 -6.38
C ARG A 412 -6.35 5.79 -5.45
N SER A 413 -6.39 7.11 -5.27
CA SER A 413 -5.56 7.79 -4.26
C SER A 413 -6.40 8.25 -3.07
N TYR A 414 -5.74 8.40 -1.94
CA TYR A 414 -6.34 8.73 -0.65
C TYR A 414 -5.61 9.89 0.01
N TRP A 415 -6.33 10.68 0.77
CA TRP A 415 -5.73 11.62 1.71
C TRP A 415 -5.56 10.94 3.05
N VAL A 416 -4.37 11.04 3.62
CA VAL A 416 -4.09 10.58 4.98
C VAL A 416 -3.55 11.75 5.77
N LYS A 417 -3.96 11.84 7.03
CA LYS A 417 -3.37 12.75 8.01
C LYS A 417 -3.22 12.04 9.33
N THR A 418 -2.14 12.35 10.02
CA THR A 418 -1.87 11.94 11.40
C THR A 418 -1.41 13.14 12.22
N VAL A 419 -1.76 13.19 13.51
CA VAL A 419 -1.23 14.14 14.49
C VAL A 419 -0.10 13.53 15.31
N ASN A 420 0.21 12.24 15.10
CA ASN A 420 1.27 11.53 15.79
C ASN A 420 2.57 11.56 14.95
N PRO A 421 3.74 11.74 15.60
CA PRO A 421 5.01 11.79 14.89
C PRO A 421 5.53 10.42 14.49
N GLY A 422 6.13 10.34 13.30
CA GLY A 422 6.88 9.16 12.85
C GLY A 422 6.02 7.95 12.54
N GLU A 423 4.73 8.17 12.23
CA GLU A 423 3.83 7.12 11.79
C GLU A 423 4.21 6.62 10.40
N SER A 424 4.02 5.34 10.17
CA SER A 424 4.23 4.71 8.88
C SER A 424 3.43 3.42 8.84
N PHE A 425 2.95 3.03 7.67
CA PHE A 425 2.28 1.75 7.49
C PHE A 425 2.85 1.01 6.28
N THR A 426 2.62 -0.29 6.26
CA THR A 426 3.13 -1.16 5.20
C THR A 426 1.95 -1.71 4.41
N VAL A 427 1.93 -1.43 3.11
CA VAL A 427 0.97 -2.04 2.18
C VAL A 427 1.57 -3.35 1.69
N VAL A 428 0.82 -4.45 1.84
CA VAL A 428 1.21 -5.75 1.30
C VAL A 428 0.13 -6.23 0.35
N GLY A 429 0.54 -6.82 -0.76
CA GLY A 429 -0.36 -7.28 -1.81
C GLY A 429 0.42 -7.90 -2.94
N GLU A 430 -0.02 -7.67 -4.17
CA GLU A 430 0.66 -8.14 -5.38
C GLU A 430 0.98 -6.97 -6.31
N TYR A 431 1.97 -7.13 -7.18
CA TYR A 431 2.25 -6.08 -8.16
C TYR A 431 1.03 -5.87 -9.07
N PRO A 432 0.63 -4.61 -9.27
CA PRO A 432 -0.58 -4.33 -10.03
C PRO A 432 -0.41 -4.66 -11.50
N ALA A 433 -1.33 -5.48 -11.99
CA ALA A 433 -1.76 -5.36 -13.38
C ALA A 433 -2.33 -3.95 -13.53
N SER A 434 -1.72 -3.09 -14.35
CA SER A 434 -2.16 -1.73 -14.69
C SER A 434 -3.69 -1.62 -14.78
N PRO A 435 -4.38 -1.23 -13.69
CA PRO A 435 -5.81 -1.38 -13.64
C PRO A 435 -6.46 -0.29 -14.50
N ASP A 436 -7.64 -0.59 -15.02
CA ASP A 436 -8.51 0.40 -15.63
C ASP A 436 -9.27 1.13 -14.54
N ILE A 437 -8.94 2.39 -14.34
CA ILE A 437 -9.48 3.22 -13.28
C ILE A 437 -10.64 4.03 -13.86
N ASP A 438 -11.85 3.76 -13.37
CA ASP A 438 -13.03 4.49 -13.81
C ASP A 438 -12.92 5.99 -13.47
N LEU A 439 -13.23 6.83 -14.45
CA LEU A 439 -13.19 8.28 -14.32
C LEU A 439 -14.59 8.87 -14.37
N TYR A 440 -14.83 9.83 -13.50
CA TYR A 440 -16.10 10.54 -13.41
C TYR A 440 -15.98 11.88 -14.09
N ALA A 441 -17.04 12.24 -14.80
CA ALA A 441 -17.07 13.44 -15.63
C ALA A 441 -18.24 14.35 -15.28
N ALA A 442 -18.06 15.64 -15.56
CA ALA A 442 -19.12 16.64 -15.52
C ALA A 442 -18.98 17.55 -16.75
N PRO A 443 -20.05 18.24 -17.20
CA PRO A 443 -19.96 19.16 -18.35
C PRO A 443 -18.92 20.29 -18.19
N ALA A 444 -18.63 20.70 -16.96
CA ALA A 444 -17.58 21.68 -16.65
C ALA A 444 -16.20 21.03 -16.38
N GLY A 445 -16.13 19.71 -16.48
CA GLY A 445 -15.02 18.86 -16.05
C GLY A 445 -15.11 18.53 -14.56
N ARG A 446 -14.82 17.27 -14.18
CA ARG A 446 -14.71 16.81 -12.79
C ARG A 446 -13.30 16.33 -12.51
N TRP A 447 -12.75 16.72 -11.37
CA TRP A 447 -11.43 16.28 -10.91
C TRP A 447 -11.53 14.92 -10.23
N ASN A 448 -10.66 14.00 -10.62
CA ASN A 448 -10.59 12.63 -10.12
C ASN A 448 -9.27 12.43 -9.36
N MET A 449 -9.34 11.72 -8.23
CA MET A 449 -8.21 11.32 -7.39
C MET A 449 -7.65 9.97 -7.85
N ILE A 450 -6.52 10.00 -8.55
CA ILE A 450 -5.91 8.80 -9.13
C ILE A 450 -4.62 8.45 -8.40
N GLY A 451 -4.43 7.16 -8.14
CA GLY A 451 -3.22 6.65 -7.53
C GLY A 451 -2.30 5.98 -8.54
N HIS A 452 -1.00 6.33 -8.49
CA HIS A 452 0.02 5.60 -9.24
C HIS A 452 0.34 4.27 -8.55
N THR A 453 0.10 3.16 -9.24
CA THR A 453 0.22 1.82 -8.66
C THR A 453 1.55 1.13 -8.96
N LEU A 454 2.39 1.66 -9.86
CA LEU A 454 3.62 0.99 -10.31
C LEU A 454 4.84 1.46 -9.51
N ARG A 455 5.90 0.64 -9.53
CA ARG A 455 7.16 0.90 -8.81
C ARG A 455 8.23 1.65 -9.60
N HIS A 456 7.91 2.02 -10.82
CA HIS A 456 8.79 2.81 -11.65
C HIS A 456 8.03 4.06 -12.09
N ASN A 457 8.82 5.08 -12.42
CA ASN A 457 8.31 6.30 -13.00
C ASN A 457 7.62 6.03 -14.34
N VAL A 458 6.44 6.60 -14.55
CA VAL A 458 5.74 6.55 -15.83
C VAL A 458 5.59 7.96 -16.38
N SER A 459 6.02 8.15 -17.63
CA SER A 459 5.86 9.44 -18.29
C SER A 459 4.38 9.77 -18.44
N TRP A 460 4.00 11.01 -18.14
CA TRP A 460 2.59 11.42 -18.26
C TRP A 460 2.03 11.10 -19.65
N SER A 461 2.80 11.32 -20.72
CA SER A 461 2.39 11.04 -22.11
C SER A 461 2.14 9.56 -22.42
N ASP A 462 2.70 8.63 -21.62
CA ASP A 462 2.48 7.20 -21.79
C ASP A 462 1.19 6.71 -21.12
N VAL A 463 0.58 7.52 -20.26
CA VAL A 463 -0.68 7.19 -19.58
C VAL A 463 -1.80 7.04 -20.62
N GLN A 464 -2.53 5.93 -20.52
CA GLN A 464 -3.59 5.58 -21.45
C GLN A 464 -4.93 6.12 -20.98
N VAL A 465 -5.69 6.67 -21.93
CA VAL A 465 -7.06 7.15 -21.77
C VAL A 465 -7.99 6.28 -22.60
N ILE A 466 -8.90 5.57 -21.95
CA ILE A 466 -9.73 4.53 -22.57
C ILE A 466 -11.17 5.03 -22.69
N ASP A 467 -11.73 4.96 -23.90
CA ASP A 467 -13.12 5.29 -24.22
C ASP A 467 -13.80 4.10 -24.91
N GLY A 468 -14.44 3.25 -24.12
CA GLY A 468 -14.98 1.98 -24.60
C GLY A 468 -13.89 1.04 -25.09
N THR A 469 -13.74 0.90 -26.41
CA THR A 469 -12.68 0.10 -27.04
C THR A 469 -11.54 0.94 -27.62
N ASP A 470 -11.69 2.26 -27.64
CA ASP A 470 -10.66 3.17 -28.13
C ASP A 470 -9.64 3.45 -27.01
N VAL A 471 -8.36 3.32 -27.32
CA VAL A 471 -7.26 3.58 -26.38
C VAL A 471 -6.42 4.71 -26.96
N LYS A 472 -6.47 5.85 -26.28
CA LYS A 472 -5.67 7.03 -26.58
C LYS A 472 -4.60 7.20 -25.49
N TYR A 473 -3.74 8.18 -25.69
CA TYR A 473 -2.76 8.60 -24.71
C TYR A 473 -3.09 10.01 -24.22
N THR A 474 -2.60 10.38 -23.06
CA THR A 474 -2.80 11.73 -22.50
C THR A 474 -2.26 12.84 -23.40
N ASP A 475 -1.31 12.58 -24.29
CA ASP A 475 -0.80 13.57 -25.26
C ASP A 475 -1.64 13.65 -26.55
N THR A 476 -2.57 12.72 -26.76
CA THR A 476 -3.38 12.59 -27.99
C THR A 476 -4.89 12.66 -27.76
N VAL A 477 -5.34 12.64 -26.51
CA VAL A 477 -6.75 12.80 -26.14
C VAL A 477 -7.27 14.20 -26.46
N ASP A 478 -8.56 14.36 -26.75
CA ASP A 478 -9.12 15.71 -26.98
C ASP A 478 -9.23 16.48 -25.66
N HIS A 479 -8.32 17.44 -25.48
CA HIS A 479 -8.22 18.24 -24.26
C HIS A 479 -9.37 19.22 -24.00
N SER A 480 -10.23 19.44 -25.01
CA SER A 480 -11.34 20.37 -24.91
C SER A 480 -12.67 19.69 -24.59
N THR A 481 -12.80 18.39 -24.89
CA THR A 481 -14.07 17.66 -24.75
C THR A 481 -13.97 16.35 -23.98
N GLU A 482 -12.78 15.79 -23.77
CA GLU A 482 -12.61 14.48 -23.15
C GLU A 482 -11.89 14.58 -21.79
N MET A 483 -10.65 15.05 -21.75
CA MET A 483 -9.84 15.11 -20.53
C MET A 483 -8.89 16.31 -20.55
N ALA A 484 -8.78 17.05 -19.45
CA ALA A 484 -7.84 18.17 -19.36
C ALA A 484 -6.40 17.69 -19.56
N GLN A 485 -5.60 18.55 -20.19
CA GLN A 485 -4.21 18.26 -20.46
C GLN A 485 -3.34 18.18 -19.21
N GLN A 486 -3.76 18.87 -18.15
CA GLN A 486 -2.97 19.02 -16.93
C GLN A 486 -3.32 17.94 -15.91
N PHE A 487 -2.34 17.61 -15.08
CA PHE A 487 -2.56 16.90 -13.83
C PHE A 487 -1.99 17.68 -12.66
N TRP A 488 -2.55 17.46 -11.47
CA TRP A 488 -2.03 18.04 -10.24
C TRP A 488 -1.44 16.98 -9.33
N VAL A 489 -0.29 17.26 -8.77
CA VAL A 489 0.32 16.46 -7.71
C VAL A 489 0.28 17.28 -6.44
N TYR A 490 -0.12 16.67 -5.33
CA TYR A 490 0.06 17.30 -4.04
C TYR A 490 1.51 17.21 -3.59
N ASP A 491 2.07 18.34 -3.18
CA ASP A 491 3.42 18.44 -2.63
C ASP A 491 3.38 19.35 -1.39
N PRO A 492 3.57 18.82 -0.17
CA PRO A 492 3.51 19.62 1.06
C PRO A 492 4.67 20.63 1.16
N SER A 493 5.75 20.42 0.42
CA SER A 493 6.86 21.36 0.34
C SER A 493 6.52 22.60 -0.49
N GLU A 494 5.55 22.48 -1.41
CA GLU A 494 5.07 23.61 -2.21
C GLU A 494 4.16 24.53 -1.39
N PRO A 495 4.33 25.85 -1.48
CA PRO A 495 3.47 26.79 -0.77
C PRO A 495 2.00 26.73 -1.17
N SER A 496 1.72 26.37 -2.42
CA SER A 496 0.33 26.21 -2.90
C SER A 496 -0.23 24.82 -2.59
N ASN A 497 0.61 23.94 -2.02
CA ASN A 497 0.38 22.51 -1.81
C ASN A 497 0.22 21.67 -3.08
N TYR A 498 0.16 22.27 -4.27
CA TYR A 498 -0.04 21.57 -5.51
C TYR A 498 0.97 22.00 -6.56
N VAL A 499 1.45 21.04 -7.33
CA VAL A 499 2.19 21.28 -8.56
C VAL A 499 1.28 20.97 -9.74
N THR A 500 1.11 21.93 -10.64
CA THR A 500 0.42 21.72 -11.92
C THR A 500 1.45 21.34 -12.96
N TYR A 501 1.24 20.20 -13.62
CA TYR A 501 2.06 19.72 -14.70
C TYR A 501 1.29 19.70 -16.01
N SER A 502 1.99 20.01 -17.11
CA SER A 502 1.52 19.86 -18.48
C SER A 502 2.72 19.66 -19.39
N ASP A 503 2.62 18.72 -20.32
CA ASP A 503 3.67 18.33 -21.26
C ASP A 503 3.66 19.11 -22.58
N ALA A 504 2.54 19.76 -22.95
CA ALA A 504 2.46 20.57 -24.17
C ALA A 504 2.30 22.08 -23.93
N ILE A 505 2.39 22.55 -22.68
CA ILE A 505 2.41 23.99 -22.39
C ILE A 505 3.82 24.44 -21.99
N PRO A 506 4.51 25.17 -22.88
CA PRO A 506 5.81 25.78 -22.58
C PRO A 506 5.83 26.50 -21.25
N GLY A 507 6.92 26.31 -20.51
CA GLY A 507 7.17 26.89 -19.22
C GLY A 507 6.54 26.15 -18.05
N LEU A 508 5.50 25.35 -18.25
CA LEU A 508 4.94 24.48 -17.19
C LEU A 508 5.59 23.09 -17.20
N GLU A 509 6.51 22.84 -18.14
CA GLU A 509 7.43 21.73 -17.99
C GLU A 509 8.28 21.97 -16.74
N PRO A 510 8.48 20.93 -15.91
CA PRO A 510 9.35 21.03 -14.77
C PRO A 510 10.80 21.26 -15.19
N ASP A 511 11.59 21.74 -14.23
CA ASP A 511 12.99 22.12 -14.46
C ASP A 511 13.85 20.90 -14.91
N THR A 512 13.39 19.67 -14.64
CA THR A 512 13.97 18.42 -15.16
C THR A 512 12.92 17.55 -15.86
N PRO A 513 13.23 16.89 -17.00
CA PRO A 513 12.27 16.02 -17.68
C PRO A 513 11.67 14.91 -16.78
N SER A 514 12.45 14.38 -15.85
CA SER A 514 12.03 13.34 -14.89
C SER A 514 10.95 13.78 -13.90
N ASP A 515 10.70 15.07 -13.78
CA ASP A 515 9.64 15.59 -12.91
C ASP A 515 8.26 15.57 -13.59
N LEU A 516 8.17 15.30 -14.90
CA LEU A 516 6.89 15.01 -15.58
C LEU A 516 6.44 13.56 -15.37
N ASP A 517 7.34 12.71 -14.88
CA ASP A 517 7.00 11.34 -14.62
C ASP A 517 6.15 11.27 -13.36
N LEU A 518 5.05 10.52 -13.44
CA LEU A 518 4.34 10.06 -12.28
C LEU A 518 5.30 9.18 -11.47
N LYS A 519 5.46 9.50 -10.19
CA LYS A 519 6.37 8.76 -9.29
C LYS A 519 5.64 7.60 -8.60
N PRO A 520 6.32 6.51 -8.25
CA PRO A 520 5.73 5.43 -7.47
C PRO A 520 5.00 5.96 -6.22
N ASN A 521 3.83 5.38 -5.92
CA ASN A 521 3.00 5.70 -4.75
C ASN A 521 2.45 7.13 -4.71
N GLN A 522 2.57 7.88 -5.82
CA GLN A 522 2.07 9.24 -5.93
C GLN A 522 0.57 9.24 -6.25
N GLY A 523 -0.20 9.94 -5.42
CA GLY A 523 -1.54 10.38 -5.82
C GLY A 523 -1.47 11.63 -6.70
N PHE A 524 -2.34 11.70 -7.70
CA PHE A 524 -2.48 12.85 -8.59
C PHE A 524 -3.93 13.08 -9.00
N TRP A 525 -4.19 14.26 -9.55
CA TRP A 525 -5.49 14.72 -9.96
C TRP A 525 -5.58 14.86 -11.47
N VAL A 526 -6.69 14.41 -12.06
CA VAL A 526 -6.98 14.60 -13.48
C VAL A 526 -8.41 15.11 -13.67
N LYS A 527 -8.62 16.04 -14.62
CA LYS A 527 -9.95 16.58 -14.90
C LYS A 527 -10.56 15.93 -16.13
N VAL A 528 -11.79 15.45 -16.03
CA VAL A 528 -12.46 14.70 -17.11
C VAL A 528 -13.81 15.32 -17.46
N TYR A 529 -14.05 15.51 -18.75
CA TYR A 529 -15.22 16.18 -19.32
C TYR A 529 -16.25 15.19 -19.89
N LYS A 530 -15.81 14.01 -20.34
CA LYS A 530 -16.65 13.00 -20.98
C LYS A 530 -16.81 11.77 -20.08
N ALA A 531 -18.07 11.34 -19.90
CA ALA A 531 -18.40 10.19 -19.05
C ALA A 531 -18.00 8.85 -19.70
N GLY A 532 -17.81 7.82 -18.87
CA GLY A 532 -17.45 6.47 -19.32
C GLY A 532 -15.99 6.29 -19.72
N MET A 533 -15.15 7.30 -19.44
CA MET A 533 -13.71 7.22 -19.65
C MET A 533 -13.05 6.45 -18.52
N LYS A 534 -11.94 5.77 -18.84
CA LYS A 534 -11.04 5.16 -17.85
C LYS A 534 -9.62 5.65 -18.05
N LEU A 535 -8.82 5.63 -16.98
CA LEU A 535 -7.39 5.85 -17.03
C LEU A 535 -6.66 4.54 -16.77
N ARG A 536 -5.59 4.28 -17.51
CA ARG A 536 -4.66 3.18 -17.22
C ARG A 536 -3.24 3.72 -17.21
N ILE A 537 -2.50 3.46 -16.13
CA ILE A 537 -1.06 3.72 -16.04
C ILE A 537 -0.36 2.43 -16.49
N PRO A 538 0.21 2.38 -17.70
CA PRO A 538 0.70 1.12 -18.26
C PRO A 538 2.01 0.69 -17.60
N ASP A 539 2.15 -0.61 -17.35
CA ASP A 539 3.37 -1.26 -16.88
C ASP A 539 4.36 -1.39 -18.04
N ILE A 540 4.86 -0.24 -18.49
CA ILE A 540 5.89 -0.14 -19.51
C ILE A 540 7.12 0.37 -18.78
N VAL A 541 8.05 -0.53 -18.48
CA VAL A 541 9.37 -0.14 -18.00
C VAL A 541 10.02 0.69 -19.11
N SER A 542 10.00 2.02 -18.96
CA SER A 542 10.67 2.92 -19.89
C SER A 542 12.13 2.49 -19.97
N SER A 543 12.54 2.03 -21.16
CA SER A 543 13.91 1.57 -21.44
C SER A 543 15.01 2.60 -21.11
N ALA A 544 14.64 3.83 -20.75
CA ALA A 544 15.53 4.94 -20.43
C ALA A 544 15.73 5.19 -18.93
N SER A 545 14.98 4.58 -18.02
CA SER A 545 15.14 4.80 -16.57
C SER A 545 16.00 3.68 -15.96
N PRO A 546 17.20 3.98 -15.42
CA PRO A 546 18.01 2.96 -14.77
C PRO A 546 17.27 2.43 -13.53
N GLU A 547 17.05 1.12 -13.53
CA GLU A 547 16.40 0.36 -12.46
C GLU A 547 17.15 0.56 -11.14
N SER A 548 16.74 1.56 -10.35
CA SER A 548 17.14 1.66 -8.95
C SER A 548 16.13 0.90 -8.11
N ALA A 549 16.12 -0.43 -8.23
CA ALA A 549 15.45 -1.26 -7.24
C ALA A 549 16.12 -1.00 -5.88
N PRO A 550 15.37 -0.65 -4.82
CA PRO A 550 15.95 -0.61 -3.49
C PRO A 550 16.29 -2.05 -3.11
N ALA A 551 17.59 -2.36 -3.03
CA ALA A 551 18.07 -3.55 -2.36
C ALA A 551 17.46 -3.57 -0.93
N GLU A 552 16.95 -4.73 -0.53
CA GLU A 552 16.44 -5.04 0.80
C GLU A 552 17.15 -4.25 1.91
N VAL A 553 16.41 -3.34 2.56
CA VAL A 553 16.82 -2.78 3.85
C VAL A 553 15.98 -3.47 4.92
N ILE A 554 16.34 -4.70 5.26
CA ILE A 554 15.93 -5.29 6.54
C ILE A 554 16.97 -4.87 7.59
N ALA A 555 16.50 -4.04 8.52
CA ALA A 555 17.04 -3.61 9.80
C ALA A 555 18.49 -3.95 10.21
N THR A 556 19.28 -2.89 10.44
CA THR A 556 19.97 -2.74 11.74
C THR A 556 20.08 -1.26 12.10
N ARG A 557 19.19 -0.78 12.98
CA ARG A 557 19.35 0.54 13.60
C ARG A 557 20.44 0.44 14.67
N THR A 558 21.62 0.98 14.37
CA THR A 558 22.52 1.48 15.41
C THR A 558 23.42 2.60 14.89
N SER A 559 23.36 3.73 15.61
CA SER A 559 24.36 4.81 15.75
C SER A 559 24.71 5.72 14.55
N ALA A 560 24.16 6.93 14.65
CA ALA A 560 24.71 8.24 14.28
C ALA A 560 26.11 8.28 13.62
N ALA A 561 26.15 8.71 12.34
CA ALA A 561 27.36 9.28 11.74
C ALA A 561 27.04 10.36 10.69
N ARG A 562 27.60 11.55 10.96
CA ARG A 562 27.90 12.70 10.07
C ARG A 562 27.61 12.54 8.56
N VAL A 563 26.66 13.34 8.07
CA VAL A 563 26.47 13.63 6.65
C VAL A 563 27.62 14.51 6.15
N ALA A 564 28.47 13.95 5.28
CA ALA A 564 29.37 14.72 4.43
C ALA A 564 28.61 15.08 3.14
N LYS A 565 28.51 16.38 2.84
CA LYS A 565 28.00 16.88 1.55
C LYS A 565 28.91 16.36 0.42
N SER A 566 28.38 15.46 -0.41
CA SER A 566 29.00 15.06 -1.68
C SER A 566 28.36 15.90 -2.79
N SER A 567 29.16 16.71 -3.46
CA SER A 567 28.79 17.47 -4.65
C SER A 567 29.00 16.59 -5.88
N PHE A 568 27.94 16.02 -6.42
CA PHE A 568 27.94 15.50 -7.78
C PHE A 568 27.55 16.64 -8.72
N GLU A 569 28.47 17.02 -9.61
CA GLU A 569 28.15 17.85 -10.77
C GLU A 569 27.41 16.96 -11.77
N GLU A 570 26.10 17.17 -11.93
CA GLU A 570 25.30 16.54 -12.98
C GLU A 570 25.72 17.06 -14.36
N ALA A 571 25.86 16.14 -15.31
CA ALA A 571 26.05 16.49 -16.71
C ALA A 571 24.76 17.13 -17.25
N PRO A 572 24.84 18.23 -18.04
CA PRO A 572 23.65 18.89 -18.57
C PRO A 572 22.89 17.94 -19.50
N ALA A 573 21.62 17.69 -19.17
CA ALA A 573 20.70 16.94 -20.02
C ALA A 573 20.64 17.59 -21.42
N ALA A 574 20.67 16.77 -22.47
CA ALA A 574 20.53 17.25 -23.84
C ALA A 574 19.10 17.80 -24.02
N ALA A 575 18.97 19.13 -24.08
CA ALA A 575 17.69 19.79 -24.28
C ALA A 575 17.05 19.35 -25.61
N ILE A 576 15.79 18.89 -25.55
CA ILE A 576 14.97 18.64 -26.73
C ILE A 576 14.71 20.00 -27.38
N ASN A 577 15.35 20.28 -28.51
CA ASN A 577 15.15 21.52 -29.27
C ASN A 577 14.03 21.30 -30.30
N ASP A 578 12.78 21.35 -29.86
CA ASP A 578 11.59 21.24 -30.71
C ASP A 578 11.06 22.61 -31.20
N GLY A 579 11.78 23.69 -30.92
CA GLY A 579 11.42 25.05 -31.32
C GLY A 579 10.45 25.76 -30.37
N ARG A 580 10.01 25.13 -29.28
CA ARG A 580 9.22 25.80 -28.24
C ARG A 580 10.04 26.87 -27.50
N PRO A 581 9.43 27.97 -27.04
CA PRO A 581 10.12 28.97 -26.22
C PRO A 581 10.63 28.31 -24.94
N THR A 582 11.85 28.66 -24.54
CA THR A 582 12.42 28.25 -23.24
C THR A 582 12.30 29.41 -22.26
N VAL A 583 12.58 29.16 -20.97
CA VAL A 583 12.55 30.22 -19.94
C VAL A 583 13.40 31.44 -20.35
N ASP A 584 14.49 31.22 -21.08
CA ASP A 584 15.44 32.29 -21.44
C ASP A 584 15.34 32.78 -22.89
N GLN A 585 14.48 32.17 -23.73
CA GLN A 585 14.46 32.44 -25.17
C GLN A 585 13.04 32.59 -25.72
N MET A 586 12.85 33.60 -26.58
CA MET A 586 11.66 33.68 -27.42
C MET A 586 11.67 32.52 -28.43
N GLY A 587 10.48 31.99 -28.73
CA GLY A 587 10.29 31.03 -29.81
C GLY A 587 10.49 31.69 -31.17
N ASP A 588 10.79 30.88 -32.20
CA ASP A 588 11.03 31.35 -33.56
C ASP A 588 9.81 32.06 -34.17
N ASP A 589 8.61 31.72 -33.71
CA ASP A 589 7.32 32.34 -34.04
C ASP A 589 7.05 33.66 -33.29
N GLY A 590 7.96 34.06 -32.39
CA GLY A 590 7.81 35.19 -31.49
C GLY A 590 7.01 34.89 -30.22
N SER A 591 6.72 33.63 -29.93
CA SER A 591 6.16 33.17 -28.65
C SER A 591 7.11 33.48 -27.50
N TRP A 592 6.55 33.81 -26.35
CA TRP A 592 7.31 34.10 -25.14
C TRP A 592 6.43 33.92 -23.91
N PHE A 593 7.06 33.62 -22.80
CA PHE A 593 6.40 33.62 -21.50
C PHE A 593 7.27 34.24 -20.42
N VAL A 594 6.66 34.58 -19.30
CA VAL A 594 7.30 34.98 -18.05
C VAL A 594 6.73 34.10 -16.95
N ARG A 595 7.62 33.42 -16.23
CA ARG A 595 7.31 32.64 -15.03
C ARG A 595 7.46 33.55 -13.81
N ILE A 596 6.43 33.57 -12.96
CA ILE A 596 6.38 34.34 -11.73
C ILE A 596 6.47 33.36 -10.56
N ARG A 597 7.56 33.40 -9.79
CA ARG A 597 7.69 32.62 -8.54
C ARG A 597 7.48 33.54 -7.34
N ALA A 598 6.68 33.10 -6.38
CA ALA A 598 6.59 33.75 -5.07
C ALA A 598 7.46 32.96 -4.07
N GLU A 599 8.21 33.66 -3.23
CA GLU A 599 9.05 33.10 -2.17
C GLU A 599 8.68 33.75 -0.83
N ALA A 600 8.37 32.93 0.18
CA ALA A 600 8.16 33.35 1.56
C ALA A 600 8.40 32.18 2.52
N ASN A 601 8.90 32.47 3.73
CA ASN A 601 9.15 31.47 4.77
C ASN A 601 10.01 30.27 4.32
N GLY A 602 10.94 30.49 3.38
CA GLY A 602 11.81 29.44 2.84
C GLY A 602 11.14 28.48 1.85
N LYS A 603 9.87 28.71 1.51
CA LYS A 603 9.17 28.01 0.43
C LYS A 603 9.11 28.91 -0.81
N ILE A 604 9.12 28.30 -1.99
CA ILE A 604 9.00 28.99 -3.29
C ILE A 604 7.97 28.25 -4.14
N THR A 605 7.10 28.96 -4.84
CA THR A 605 6.20 28.34 -5.82
C THR A 605 6.99 27.95 -7.07
N ARG A 606 6.71 26.79 -7.70
CA ARG A 606 7.27 26.47 -9.04
C ARG A 606 7.04 27.57 -10.09
N GLY A 607 5.93 28.27 -9.96
CA GLY A 607 5.67 29.56 -10.60
C GLY A 607 4.52 29.53 -11.59
N SER A 608 3.86 30.67 -11.72
CA SER A 608 2.71 30.86 -12.61
C SER A 608 3.13 31.62 -13.84
N ILE A 609 2.52 31.31 -14.98
CA ILE A 609 3.09 31.67 -16.27
C ILE A 609 2.14 32.54 -17.07
N LEU A 610 2.65 33.62 -17.61
CA LEU A 610 1.90 34.43 -18.55
C LEU A 610 2.71 34.66 -19.80
N GLY A 611 2.03 34.84 -20.92
CA GLY A 611 2.77 35.02 -22.15
C GLY A 611 1.93 35.34 -23.36
N ARG A 612 2.59 35.23 -24.51
CA ARG A 612 1.92 35.13 -25.79
C ARG A 612 2.42 33.90 -26.53
N MET A 613 1.50 33.16 -27.13
CA MET A 613 1.82 31.93 -27.84
C MET A 613 1.01 31.78 -29.13
N GLU A 614 1.59 31.15 -30.15
CA GLU A 614 0.90 30.85 -31.42
C GLU A 614 -0.26 29.89 -31.17
N GLY A 615 -1.49 30.28 -31.52
CA GLY A 615 -2.71 29.49 -31.28
C GLY A 615 -3.53 29.95 -30.08
N SER A 616 -2.93 30.65 -29.11
CA SER A 616 -3.66 31.16 -27.95
C SER A 616 -4.69 32.23 -28.33
N LEU A 617 -5.73 32.35 -27.54
CA LEU A 617 -6.83 33.29 -27.69
C LEU A 617 -6.63 34.48 -26.74
N ASN A 618 -7.62 35.36 -26.60
CA ASN A 618 -7.61 36.37 -25.52
C ASN A 618 -8.80 36.13 -24.58
N ARG A 619 -9.21 34.87 -24.50
CA ARG A 619 -10.28 34.26 -23.71
C ARG A 619 -9.78 32.87 -23.33
N LYS A 620 -10.42 32.21 -22.36
CA LYS A 620 -10.11 30.82 -21.97
C LYS A 620 -9.85 29.95 -23.20
N ASP A 621 -8.69 29.34 -23.23
CA ASP A 621 -8.30 28.27 -24.16
C ASP A 621 -7.66 27.10 -23.40
N ASP A 622 -7.10 26.15 -24.15
CA ASP A 622 -6.46 24.94 -23.64
C ASP A 622 -5.12 25.21 -22.93
N ARG A 623 -4.59 26.43 -23.02
CA ARG A 623 -3.33 26.84 -22.38
C ARG A 623 -3.52 27.67 -21.12
N ASP A 624 -4.77 27.96 -20.79
CA ASP A 624 -5.16 28.64 -19.56
C ASP A 624 -5.49 27.58 -18.50
N LEU A 625 -4.45 27.15 -17.79
CA LEU A 625 -4.48 26.03 -16.85
C LEU A 625 -5.06 26.45 -15.50
N GLU A 626 -5.97 25.65 -14.96
CA GLU A 626 -6.61 25.92 -13.69
C GLU A 626 -5.63 25.66 -12.52
N GLN A 627 -5.69 26.49 -11.48
CA GLN A 627 -4.94 26.28 -10.24
C GLN A 627 -5.90 25.77 -9.16
N PRO A 628 -5.56 24.72 -8.40
CA PRO A 628 -6.36 24.30 -7.26
C PRO A 628 -6.25 25.32 -6.12
N ALA A 629 -7.32 25.43 -5.33
CA ALA A 629 -7.27 26.16 -4.07
C ALA A 629 -6.24 25.49 -3.12
N PRO A 630 -5.36 26.27 -2.47
CA PRO A 630 -4.44 25.75 -1.48
C PRO A 630 -5.18 25.08 -0.32
N PHE A 631 -4.57 24.04 0.23
CA PHE A 631 -5.20 23.18 1.23
C PHE A 631 -4.69 23.43 2.66
N SER A 632 -3.51 24.04 2.83
CA SER A 632 -2.89 24.23 4.13
C SER A 632 -3.14 25.62 4.74
N ALA A 633 -3.05 25.70 6.08
CA ALA A 633 -3.19 26.93 6.84
C ALA A 633 -2.04 27.95 6.63
N SER A 634 -0.91 27.48 6.08
CA SER A 634 0.27 28.27 5.74
C SER A 634 0.57 28.12 4.25
N SER A 635 -0.19 28.85 3.43
CA SER A 635 -0.14 28.69 1.99
C SER A 635 -0.13 30.01 1.24
N PHE A 636 0.48 29.98 0.07
CA PHE A 636 0.40 31.06 -0.89
C PHE A 636 0.49 30.55 -2.33
N ALA A 637 -0.14 31.28 -3.25
CA ALA A 637 -0.17 30.93 -4.66
C ALA A 637 -0.20 32.19 -5.52
N VAL A 638 0.44 32.13 -6.69
CA VAL A 638 0.28 33.15 -7.74
C VAL A 638 -0.80 32.67 -8.70
N ILE A 639 -1.82 33.49 -8.94
CA ILE A 639 -2.97 33.11 -9.77
C ILE A 639 -3.33 34.22 -10.76
N PHE A 640 -3.92 33.84 -11.89
CA PHE A 640 -4.51 34.75 -12.86
C PHE A 640 -6.04 34.74 -12.70
N PRO A 641 -6.65 35.79 -12.10
CA PRO A 641 -8.08 35.83 -11.89
C PRO A 641 -8.81 36.18 -13.20
N HIS A 642 -9.66 35.26 -13.66
CA HIS A 642 -10.50 35.44 -14.84
C HIS A 642 -11.95 35.01 -14.56
N PRO A 643 -12.73 35.81 -13.80
CA PRO A 643 -14.13 35.49 -13.49
C PRO A 643 -15.00 35.35 -14.76
N GLU A 644 -14.58 35.93 -15.89
CA GLU A 644 -15.27 35.84 -17.17
C GLU A 644 -15.04 34.51 -17.91
N TRP A 645 -14.07 33.69 -17.49
CA TRP A 645 -13.75 32.41 -18.12
C TRP A 645 -14.58 31.24 -17.58
N GLY A 646 -15.28 31.44 -16.45
CA GLY A 646 -15.91 30.35 -15.72
C GLY A 646 -14.89 29.32 -15.20
N GLY A 647 -15.40 28.33 -14.47
CA GLY A 647 -14.57 27.38 -13.73
C GLY A 647 -14.59 27.66 -12.23
N ASP A 648 -13.77 26.92 -11.49
CA ASP A 648 -13.70 27.03 -10.04
C ASP A 648 -13.22 28.44 -9.65
N GLU A 649 -13.78 29.01 -8.60
CA GLU A 649 -13.65 30.43 -8.23
C GLU A 649 -12.20 30.89 -7.98
N TRP A 650 -11.23 29.97 -7.97
CA TRP A 650 -9.85 30.21 -7.58
C TRP A 650 -8.99 30.92 -8.64
N GLY A 651 -9.09 30.53 -9.90
CA GLY A 651 -8.32 31.12 -11.01
C GLY A 651 -7.32 30.17 -11.67
N PHE A 652 -6.35 30.74 -12.39
CA PHE A 652 -5.50 30.01 -13.33
C PHE A 652 -4.00 30.12 -12.97
N VAL A 653 -3.24 29.06 -13.21
CA VAL A 653 -1.76 29.06 -13.11
C VAL A 653 -1.10 29.57 -14.39
N SER A 654 -1.84 29.65 -15.50
CA SER A 654 -1.39 30.30 -16.73
C SER A 654 -2.40 31.25 -17.39
N ASP A 655 -1.90 32.31 -18.04
CA ASP A 655 -2.65 33.25 -18.92
C ASP A 655 -1.85 33.49 -20.21
N TYR A 656 -2.14 32.68 -21.23
CA TYR A 656 -1.52 32.81 -22.54
C TYR A 656 -2.42 33.59 -23.49
N ARG A 657 -1.82 34.54 -24.20
CA ARG A 657 -2.57 35.41 -25.11
C ARG A 657 -2.14 35.27 -26.55
N ARG A 658 -3.07 35.50 -27.48
CA ARG A 658 -2.79 35.49 -28.92
C ARG A 658 -1.53 36.28 -29.29
N LEU A 659 -0.66 35.70 -30.11
CA LEU A 659 0.48 36.43 -30.68
C LEU A 659 0.06 37.71 -31.41
N LYS A 660 0.91 38.74 -31.29
CA LYS A 660 0.80 40.02 -32.00
C LYS A 660 2.21 40.41 -32.45
N GLU A 661 2.30 41.27 -33.46
CA GLU A 661 3.57 41.86 -33.94
C GLU A 661 4.42 42.55 -32.84
N SER A 662 3.84 42.83 -31.68
CA SER A 662 4.53 43.43 -30.54
C SER A 662 4.23 42.64 -29.26
N PRO A 663 5.23 42.39 -28.39
CA PRO A 663 5.05 41.66 -27.13
C PRO A 663 4.23 42.45 -26.09
N LYS A 664 3.81 43.67 -26.40
CA LYS A 664 3.10 44.54 -25.46
C LYS A 664 1.82 43.88 -24.90
N GLY A 665 1.55 44.11 -23.62
CA GLY A 665 0.32 43.63 -23.00
C GLY A 665 0.20 44.02 -21.54
N LYS A 666 -0.96 43.69 -20.95
CA LYS A 666 -1.29 43.93 -19.55
C LYS A 666 -1.94 42.66 -19.00
N TRP A 667 -1.34 42.05 -17.99
CA TRP A 667 -1.87 40.91 -17.27
C TRP A 667 -2.24 41.36 -15.86
N ASN A 668 -3.39 40.91 -15.37
CA ASN A 668 -3.73 41.04 -13.97
C ASN A 668 -3.43 39.68 -13.34
N PHE A 669 -2.82 39.68 -12.17
CA PHE A 669 -2.61 38.47 -11.39
C PHE A 669 -2.75 38.82 -9.92
N SER A 670 -3.02 37.82 -9.09
CA SER A 670 -3.11 37.98 -7.65
C SER A 670 -2.14 37.03 -6.98
N VAL A 671 -1.65 37.42 -5.82
CA VAL A 671 -0.95 36.53 -4.91
C VAL A 671 -1.88 36.26 -3.74
N TYR A 672 -2.39 35.04 -3.65
CA TYR A 672 -3.12 34.59 -2.48
C TYR A 672 -2.15 34.27 -1.35
N THR A 673 -2.47 34.67 -0.12
CA THR A 673 -1.69 34.32 1.08
C THR A 673 -2.60 34.07 2.28
N THR A 674 -2.23 33.11 3.12
CA THR A 674 -2.80 32.93 4.47
C THR A 674 -2.26 33.96 5.45
N ALA A 675 -2.80 33.99 6.68
CA ALA A 675 -2.55 35.06 7.64
C ALA A 675 -1.15 35.07 8.29
N ASP A 676 -0.41 33.98 8.13
CA ASP A 676 0.89 33.72 8.74
C ASP A 676 2.07 33.94 7.75
N ILE A 677 1.77 34.34 6.52
CA ILE A 677 2.79 34.64 5.52
C ILE A 677 3.37 36.03 5.80
N GLY A 678 4.67 36.06 6.10
CA GLY A 678 5.43 37.29 6.36
C GLY A 678 5.83 38.02 5.09
N GLU A 679 7.04 38.58 5.09
CA GLU A 679 7.59 39.21 3.89
C GLU A 679 7.73 38.19 2.74
N MET A 680 7.29 38.61 1.55
CA MET A 680 7.30 37.79 0.34
C MET A 680 8.07 38.49 -0.78
N THR A 681 8.80 37.70 -1.57
CA THR A 681 9.49 38.17 -2.77
C THR A 681 8.90 37.53 -4.02
N LEU A 682 8.61 38.34 -5.04
CA LEU A 682 8.26 37.89 -6.39
C LEU A 682 9.50 37.88 -7.28
N HIS A 683 9.73 36.76 -7.93
CA HIS A 683 10.81 36.50 -8.89
C HIS A 683 10.21 36.40 -10.28
N PHE A 684 10.92 36.92 -11.28
CA PHE A 684 10.49 36.93 -12.68
C PHE A 684 11.56 36.27 -13.54
N GLU A 685 11.18 35.18 -14.21
CA GLU A 685 12.02 34.43 -15.14
C GLU A 685 11.39 34.52 -16.54
N GLY A 686 12.18 34.69 -17.58
CA GLY A 686 11.68 34.94 -18.93
C GLY A 686 12.77 35.50 -19.85
N PRO A 687 12.49 35.65 -21.16
CA PRO A 687 13.45 36.19 -22.10
C PRO A 687 13.93 37.60 -21.69
N PRO A 688 15.24 37.88 -21.70
CA PRO A 688 15.79 39.16 -21.23
C PRO A 688 15.13 40.40 -21.86
N GLU A 689 14.82 40.34 -23.15
CA GLU A 689 14.15 41.39 -23.91
C GLU A 689 12.71 41.68 -23.45
N ILE A 690 12.05 40.69 -22.84
CA ILE A 690 10.73 40.84 -22.23
C ILE A 690 10.88 41.39 -20.81
N LEU A 691 11.79 40.84 -20.01
CA LEU A 691 12.05 41.26 -18.63
C LEU A 691 12.50 42.74 -18.54
N ASP A 692 13.29 43.22 -19.49
CA ASP A 692 13.70 44.64 -19.58
C ASP A 692 12.52 45.60 -19.76
N LYS A 693 11.47 45.12 -20.44
CA LYS A 693 10.25 45.86 -20.75
C LYS A 693 9.15 45.68 -19.70
N LEU A 694 9.33 44.73 -18.78
CA LEU A 694 8.37 44.38 -17.74
C LEU A 694 8.26 45.48 -16.67
N ARG A 695 7.03 45.83 -16.32
CA ARG A 695 6.69 46.79 -15.26
C ARG A 695 5.60 46.20 -14.39
N LEU A 696 5.88 46.05 -13.10
CA LEU A 696 4.91 45.63 -12.09
C LEU A 696 4.25 46.85 -11.46
N LYS A 697 2.95 46.76 -11.19
CA LYS A 697 2.18 47.77 -10.46
C LYS A 697 1.18 47.10 -9.52
N ARG A 698 1.07 47.61 -8.28
CA ARG A 698 -0.07 47.36 -7.39
C ARG A 698 -1.19 48.38 -7.66
N PRO A 699 -2.46 47.97 -7.88
CA PRO A 699 -3.56 48.89 -8.23
C PRO A 699 -3.67 50.13 -7.34
N GLU A 700 -3.52 49.95 -6.03
CA GLU A 700 -3.62 50.91 -4.94
C GLU A 700 -2.41 51.85 -4.84
N GLN A 701 -1.26 51.51 -5.44
CA GLN A 701 -0.07 52.34 -5.41
C GLN A 701 0.06 53.23 -6.65
N LYS A 702 0.47 54.50 -6.44
CA LYS A 702 0.79 55.42 -7.55
C LYS A 702 2.19 55.13 -8.09
N GLY A 703 2.27 54.59 -9.31
CA GLY A 703 3.53 54.34 -10.01
C GLY A 703 3.74 52.85 -10.34
N SER A 704 4.94 52.49 -10.80
CA SER A 704 5.38 51.09 -10.90
C SER A 704 6.16 50.76 -9.64
N VAL A 705 5.94 49.57 -9.09
CA VAL A 705 6.56 49.10 -7.84
C VAL A 705 7.88 48.37 -8.09
N ALA A 706 8.05 47.81 -9.31
CA ALA A 706 9.32 47.28 -9.79
C ALA A 706 9.55 47.66 -11.27
N LYS A 707 10.83 47.78 -11.66
CA LYS A 707 11.27 48.06 -13.04
C LYS A 707 12.37 47.05 -13.41
N ARG A 708 12.36 46.59 -14.68
CA ARG A 708 13.44 45.80 -15.31
C ARG A 708 13.67 44.41 -14.70
N GLY A 709 12.64 43.57 -14.66
CA GLY A 709 12.77 42.18 -14.18
C GLY A 709 13.29 42.00 -12.75
N ALA A 710 13.44 43.08 -11.97
CA ALA A 710 13.95 43.00 -10.61
C ALA A 710 12.93 42.33 -9.70
N ASN A 711 13.44 41.52 -8.76
CA ASN A 711 12.64 40.93 -7.71
C ASN A 711 11.88 42.02 -6.94
N TYR A 712 10.66 41.69 -6.53
CA TYR A 712 9.80 42.61 -5.80
C TYR A 712 9.39 42.05 -4.45
N THR A 713 9.86 42.68 -3.38
CA THR A 713 9.55 42.29 -2.01
C THR A 713 8.41 43.15 -1.45
N PHE A 714 7.45 42.51 -0.78
CA PHE A 714 6.33 43.16 -0.13
C PHE A 714 5.83 42.33 1.07
N THR A 715 5.10 42.98 1.98
CA THR A 715 4.32 42.29 3.01
C THR A 715 2.90 42.10 2.48
N PRO A 716 2.42 40.86 2.28
CA PRO A 716 1.06 40.59 1.83
C PRO A 716 0.05 40.81 2.96
N GLU A 717 -1.19 41.15 2.58
CA GLU A 717 -2.34 41.01 3.46
C GLU A 717 -2.98 39.63 3.25
N PRO A 718 -3.61 39.01 4.29
CA PRO A 718 -4.31 37.75 4.11
C PRO A 718 -5.39 37.86 3.03
N GLY A 719 -5.48 36.86 2.15
CA GLY A 719 -6.34 36.87 0.96
C GLY A 719 -5.60 37.25 -0.31
N PHE A 720 -6.29 37.89 -1.26
CA PHE A 720 -5.75 38.19 -2.59
C PHE A 720 -5.06 39.55 -2.64
N ASN A 721 -3.76 39.53 -2.95
CA ASN A 721 -2.95 40.73 -3.19
C ASN A 721 -2.86 40.97 -4.70
N GLU A 722 -3.54 42.01 -5.20
CA GLU A 722 -3.65 42.24 -6.65
C GLU A 722 -2.42 42.92 -7.26
N PHE A 723 -2.07 42.46 -8.46
CA PHE A 723 -0.97 42.98 -9.26
C PHE A 723 -1.36 43.16 -10.72
N VAL A 724 -0.68 44.10 -11.36
CA VAL A 724 -0.76 44.34 -12.80
C VAL A 724 0.64 44.28 -13.39
N LEU A 725 0.88 43.27 -14.21
CA LEU A 725 2.08 43.15 -15.03
C LEU A 725 1.86 43.85 -16.38
N LYS A 726 2.80 44.71 -16.80
CA LYS A 726 2.79 45.35 -18.11
C LYS A 726 4.09 45.12 -18.86
N VAL A 727 4.00 44.59 -20.08
CA VAL A 727 5.10 44.54 -21.04
C VAL A 727 4.99 45.74 -21.97
N ARG A 728 6.01 46.61 -22.00
CA ARG A 728 6.03 47.79 -22.86
C ARG A 728 6.48 47.44 -24.28
N LYS A 729 6.28 48.41 -25.20
CA LYS A 729 6.80 48.31 -26.57
C LYS A 729 8.32 48.24 -26.55
#